data_AF-A0A8H7B133-F1
#
_entry.id   AF-A0A8H7B133-F1
#
_cell.length_a   1.000
_cell.length_b   1.000
_cell.length_c   1.000
_cell.angle_alpha   90.00
_cell.angle_beta   90.00
_cell.angle_gamma   90.00
#
_symmetry.space_group_name_H-M   'P 1'
#
loop_
_entity.id
_entity.type
_entity.pdbx_description
1 polymer ?
#
loop_
_entity_poly.entity_id
_entity_poly.type
_entity_poly.pdbx_seq_one_letter_code
_entity_poly.pdbx_strand_id
1 'polypeptide(L)'
;MSSNYSSRWTTQRGTRPVRVANCSGYKGDPGYHMRYQAELGDTDFITGDYLAEVNIAENAQAHAEGKHPGWEKTAWDGLEQTIDLLNEKRIKVVVNGGAHNPKGLAEKVQKLVASKGYDLMVAYVSGDNLINEMKDVKEKGLPPHLDSDNSEVTVADHVLDILKGDKPIVSANVYLGAREIVKGLEEGADIIIAGRVADASPVIGAAWYWYSWNDTDFDALAGALIAGHLIECSGYVTGSNFAGFYEYPLDELYDLTFGIAEIEKDGTCVITKHEARKGFVTEDTVKCQFLYELQGNVYLNSDVKAILDKVQVKAEDRNRVRVWGIKGGPPPPTTKLAIFYQAGYQSEIVVNATGYATTEKFNLWERIIKFGLKQKGILNSFDILEFQRIGVPDTDPKSQLRSTSYCRIFAETSDPNVNLGLASLLADFAMQHYSGFHSTMDHRTAIPKPYLSFYPAVWPQNKLKTAINMLESGGTRVVTTTPPPKFEEIGKRQSYEALNPVGFQSFGPTTRARLGDVVLARSGDKGGNANIGFFVPTNLPSSYSHGSPLYAETWDWLRSFLTIPKLKEMFRESWSDSFFVERVEFEAIMAVHFVVYGVLGRGVSGSSRLDAFAKGMGDWLRDVEVEVPVKFLEGRVKGKAVAGRYAAEYSVSIMFKKLKDKIKGDDSSTRPSYGTDDHNQNSNNPYYNSPQEQQHNVAPTEKYQAPPGPPPNQASSSSKSEYSAPPGPPPHHRSSSYTAPPGPPPERESSGYASPAGPPPSYPQQPPPSWDPPPYHDWTVIPDTSLLPPPPSMGYDSSPTANASTEEGDRALAWTNMNPLWPPQNLQPSTHAAIQNGQLALLKAPSYLGDLLPQPQAGHWRCRTHAKCRDSSVLTNLPMYSVFWDSPLSTQRSKTIYFELKVIGIGRGGISFSEADAGIAIGFVAPPYPTFRLPGWERASLGVHGDDGRKYVNDAWGGIDFTSAFKPGNTVGIGITFSVPRNPPSYEESQQGRMLDIDVFFTRNGVKEGGWDGNEELDVRSEGGNTGLRGECDLFPAIDFGYPLMLEDHILISPPPTDIPDLCATCHASGAKNKCSKCKSIRYCSPTCQKHDWDTNHKLVCKSYVNATQKPIHESLRRVLYFPEKFHKPLFSVLAFDEKATTAEIYQGRTKGYFEQLCRIWLRIDIS
;
A
#
# COMPACT_ATOMS: atom_id res chain seq x y z
N MET A 1 32.28 -12.21 -17.55
CA MET A 1 32.75 -13.55 -17.13
C MET A 1 31.53 -14.37 -16.77
N SER A 2 31.49 -15.67 -17.05
CA SER A 2 30.41 -16.54 -16.55
C SER A 2 30.67 -16.86 -15.07
N SER A 3 29.94 -16.20 -14.18
CA SER A 3 29.99 -16.42 -12.74
C SER A 3 29.55 -17.84 -12.40
N ASN A 4 30.49 -18.71 -12.01
CA ASN A 4 30.16 -20.08 -11.62
C ASN A 4 29.57 -20.11 -10.21
N TYR A 5 28.26 -19.83 -10.08
CA TYR A 5 27.57 -19.74 -8.81
C TYR A 5 27.62 -21.00 -7.94
N SER A 6 27.79 -22.20 -8.54
CA SER A 6 28.01 -23.45 -7.80
C SER A 6 29.25 -23.43 -6.89
N SER A 7 30.21 -22.55 -7.18
CA SER A 7 31.47 -22.40 -6.42
C SER A 7 31.37 -21.45 -5.21
N ARG A 8 30.27 -20.69 -5.08
CA ARG A 8 30.08 -19.61 -4.09
C ARG A 8 30.30 -20.12 -2.66
N TRP A 9 29.52 -21.13 -2.27
CA TRP A 9 29.49 -21.65 -0.89
C TRP A 9 30.62 -22.61 -0.52
N THR A 10 31.39 -23.08 -1.51
CA THR A 10 32.43 -24.10 -1.35
C THR A 10 33.85 -23.57 -1.48
N THR A 11 34.07 -22.57 -2.35
CA THR A 11 35.43 -22.04 -2.65
C THR A 11 35.57 -20.54 -2.50
N GLN A 12 34.47 -19.77 -2.56
CA GLN A 12 34.51 -18.31 -2.38
C GLN A 12 34.22 -17.88 -0.93
N ARG A 13 33.37 -18.64 -0.21
CA ARG A 13 33.04 -18.43 1.20
C ARG A 13 34.29 -18.17 2.04
N GLY A 14 34.32 -17.06 2.77
CA GLY A 14 35.43 -16.64 3.62
C GLY A 14 36.70 -16.13 2.92
N THR A 15 36.77 -16.15 1.57
CA THR A 15 37.97 -15.73 0.80
C THR A 15 37.94 -14.28 0.32
N ARG A 16 36.76 -13.66 0.34
CA ARG A 16 36.50 -12.26 -0.06
C ARG A 16 35.41 -11.65 0.85
N PRO A 17 35.18 -10.33 0.80
CA PRO A 17 34.03 -9.70 1.45
C PRO A 17 32.72 -10.42 1.09
N VAL A 18 31.86 -10.63 2.08
CA VAL A 18 30.49 -11.11 1.87
C VAL A 18 29.61 -9.97 1.42
N ARG A 19 28.75 -10.21 0.43
CA ARG A 19 27.78 -9.22 -0.07
C ARG A 19 26.41 -9.48 0.51
N VAL A 20 26.02 -8.67 1.49
CA VAL A 20 24.69 -8.70 2.11
C VAL A 20 23.91 -7.48 1.60
N ALA A 21 22.83 -7.72 0.87
CA ALA A 21 21.99 -6.68 0.29
C ALA A 21 20.62 -6.68 0.98
N ASN A 22 20.13 -5.51 1.41
CA ASN A 22 18.85 -5.45 2.09
C ASN A 22 17.68 -5.23 1.09
N CYS A 23 16.54 -5.89 1.29
CA CYS A 23 15.37 -5.79 0.41
C CYS A 23 14.13 -5.19 1.07
N SER A 24 14.15 -4.93 2.38
CA SER A 24 13.07 -4.31 3.13
C SER A 24 13.57 -3.73 4.45
N GLY A 25 13.02 -2.60 4.86
CA GLY A 25 13.08 -2.02 6.20
C GLY A 25 11.70 -1.58 6.71
N TYR A 26 10.63 -1.91 5.98
CA TYR A 26 9.25 -1.62 6.34
C TYR A 26 8.31 -2.59 5.62
N LYS A 27 7.25 -3.06 6.29
CA LYS A 27 6.27 -4.01 5.70
C LYS A 27 5.62 -3.54 4.39
N GLY A 28 5.63 -2.24 4.09
CA GLY A 28 5.14 -1.69 2.82
C GLY A 28 6.16 -1.66 1.69
N ASP A 29 7.42 -2.02 1.91
CA ASP A 29 8.44 -2.07 0.85
C ASP A 29 8.07 -3.14 -0.20
N PRO A 30 7.90 -2.79 -1.48
CA PRO A 30 7.44 -3.74 -2.49
C PRO A 30 8.40 -4.92 -2.72
N GLY A 31 7.85 -6.13 -2.87
CA GLY A 31 8.63 -7.37 -3.08
C GLY A 31 9.62 -7.33 -4.25
N TYR A 32 9.42 -6.45 -5.24
CA TYR A 32 10.37 -6.27 -6.34
C TYR A 32 11.75 -5.78 -5.88
N HIS A 33 11.89 -5.18 -4.69
CA HIS A 33 13.20 -4.82 -4.14
C HIS A 33 14.05 -6.07 -3.86
N MET A 34 13.46 -7.18 -3.42
CA MET A 34 14.16 -8.47 -3.28
C MET A 34 14.65 -8.98 -4.64
N ARG A 35 13.79 -8.90 -5.67
CA ARG A 35 14.16 -9.25 -7.04
C ARG A 35 15.31 -8.38 -7.55
N TYR A 36 15.27 -7.06 -7.33
CA TYR A 36 16.33 -6.15 -7.76
C TYR A 36 17.70 -6.47 -7.12
N GLN A 37 17.75 -6.81 -5.82
CA GLN A 37 19.01 -7.21 -5.16
C GLN A 37 19.56 -8.57 -5.65
N ALA A 38 18.70 -9.43 -6.21
CA ALA A 38 19.12 -10.67 -6.88
C ALA A 38 19.45 -10.47 -8.36
N GLU A 39 18.79 -9.54 -9.05
CA GLU A 39 18.84 -9.35 -10.50
C GLU A 39 20.03 -8.47 -10.92
N LEU A 40 20.15 -7.27 -10.33
CA LEU A 40 20.97 -6.16 -10.82
C LEU A 40 22.49 -6.31 -10.58
N GLY A 41 22.93 -7.34 -9.86
CA GLY A 41 24.33 -7.59 -9.59
C GLY A 41 24.63 -9.01 -9.09
N ASP A 42 25.74 -9.12 -8.34
CA ASP A 42 26.13 -10.34 -7.64
C ASP A 42 26.13 -10.09 -6.14
N THR A 43 25.33 -10.89 -5.44
CA THR A 43 24.94 -10.77 -4.03
C THR A 43 25.05 -12.17 -3.42
N ASP A 44 25.55 -12.30 -2.19
CA ASP A 44 25.63 -13.62 -1.51
C ASP A 44 24.40 -13.88 -0.65
N PHE A 45 23.97 -12.83 0.07
CA PHE A 45 22.81 -12.85 0.95
C PHE A 45 21.87 -11.69 0.65
N ILE A 46 20.57 -11.97 0.67
CA ILE A 46 19.54 -10.92 0.73
C ILE A 46 18.90 -10.96 2.12
N THR A 47 18.89 -9.83 2.81
CA THR A 47 18.20 -9.66 4.10
C THR A 47 16.97 -8.78 3.96
N GLY A 48 16.07 -8.81 4.93
CA GLY A 48 14.94 -7.89 4.97
C GLY A 48 14.30 -7.80 6.34
N ASP A 49 14.18 -6.57 6.85
CA ASP A 49 13.37 -6.23 8.01
C ASP A 49 11.98 -5.76 7.56
N TYR A 50 10.94 -6.32 8.15
CA TYR A 50 9.53 -6.03 7.91
C TYR A 50 8.82 -5.64 9.22
N LEU A 51 9.50 -5.67 10.38
CA LEU A 51 8.88 -5.64 11.71
C LEU A 51 9.27 -4.41 12.53
N ALA A 52 8.57 -3.29 12.35
CA ALA A 52 8.50 -2.27 13.40
C ALA A 52 7.67 -2.77 14.60
N GLU A 53 7.84 -2.18 15.79
CA GLU A 53 6.99 -2.43 16.97
C GLU A 53 5.49 -2.41 16.62
N VAL A 54 5.06 -1.36 15.91
CA VAL A 54 3.66 -1.18 15.52
C VAL A 54 3.13 -2.29 14.61
N ASN A 55 3.96 -2.82 13.70
CA ASN A 55 3.56 -3.90 12.77
C ASN A 55 3.25 -5.20 13.52
N ILE A 56 4.06 -5.52 14.55
CA ILE A 56 3.84 -6.70 15.41
C ILE A 56 2.53 -6.53 16.17
N ALA A 57 2.24 -5.34 16.69
CA ALA A 57 1.00 -5.07 17.42
C ALA A 57 -0.25 -5.22 16.54
N GLU A 58 -0.30 -4.49 15.41
CA GLU A 58 -1.48 -4.37 14.53
C GLU A 58 -2.06 -5.73 14.09
N ASN A 59 -1.20 -6.64 13.62
CA ASN A 59 -1.63 -7.92 13.06
C ASN A 59 -1.83 -9.03 14.10
N ALA A 60 -1.48 -8.80 15.38
CA ALA A 60 -1.50 -9.84 16.42
C ALA A 60 -2.91 -10.38 16.71
N GLN A 61 -3.87 -9.48 16.95
CA GLN A 61 -5.25 -9.88 17.25
C GLN A 61 -5.92 -10.56 16.06
N ALA A 62 -5.80 -9.98 14.86
CA ALA A 62 -6.35 -10.58 13.64
C ALA A 62 -5.75 -11.97 13.36
N HIS A 63 -4.48 -12.20 13.70
CA HIS A 63 -3.86 -13.52 13.61
C HIS A 63 -4.38 -14.50 14.68
N ALA A 64 -4.50 -14.07 15.93
CA ALA A 64 -5.05 -14.88 17.03
C ALA A 64 -6.52 -15.28 16.79
N GLU A 65 -7.29 -14.43 16.11
CA GLU A 65 -8.66 -14.70 15.67
C GLU A 65 -8.75 -15.52 14.36
N GLY A 66 -7.62 -15.92 13.77
CA GLY A 66 -7.57 -16.69 12.51
C GLY A 66 -7.88 -15.89 11.24
N LYS A 67 -8.10 -14.58 11.35
CA LYS A 67 -8.45 -13.66 10.25
C LYS A 67 -7.24 -13.17 9.45
N HIS A 68 -6.02 -13.31 10.00
CA HIS A 68 -4.77 -12.96 9.33
C HIS A 68 -3.79 -14.15 9.33
N PRO A 69 -3.08 -14.45 8.23
CA PRO A 69 -2.16 -15.59 8.15
C PRO A 69 -0.99 -15.51 9.16
N GLY A 70 -0.67 -14.32 9.65
CA GLY A 70 0.31 -14.09 10.71
C GLY A 70 1.71 -13.71 10.22
N TRP A 71 1.93 -13.61 8.90
CA TRP A 71 3.17 -13.17 8.26
C TRP A 71 2.91 -11.97 7.34
N GLU A 72 3.96 -11.23 6.97
CA GLU A 72 3.84 -10.03 6.13
C GLU A 72 3.76 -10.38 4.64
N LYS A 73 2.81 -9.76 3.92
CA LYS A 73 2.53 -10.08 2.51
C LYS A 73 3.71 -9.77 1.59
N THR A 74 4.35 -8.62 1.76
CA THR A 74 5.49 -8.17 0.93
C THR A 74 6.71 -9.08 1.04
N ALA A 75 6.92 -9.75 2.18
CA ALA A 75 7.95 -10.77 2.35
C ALA A 75 7.65 -12.03 1.52
N TRP A 76 6.38 -12.45 1.45
CA TRP A 76 5.95 -13.47 0.50
C TRP A 76 6.12 -13.01 -0.96
N ASP A 77 5.58 -11.83 -1.31
CA ASP A 77 5.59 -11.30 -2.68
C ASP A 77 7.03 -11.14 -3.22
N GLY A 78 7.99 -10.81 -2.34
CA GLY A 78 9.41 -10.74 -2.68
C GLY A 78 10.05 -12.11 -2.90
N LEU A 79 9.79 -13.08 -2.03
CA LEU A 79 10.29 -14.45 -2.20
C LEU A 79 9.71 -15.09 -3.47
N GLU A 80 8.42 -14.90 -3.75
CA GLU A 80 7.75 -15.39 -4.95
C GLU A 80 8.34 -14.81 -6.24
N GLN A 81 8.60 -13.50 -6.28
CA GLN A 81 9.24 -12.83 -7.43
C GLN A 81 10.72 -13.20 -7.63
N THR A 82 11.40 -13.73 -6.61
CA THR A 82 12.87 -13.89 -6.62
C THR A 82 13.32 -15.35 -6.68
N ILE A 83 12.45 -16.32 -6.35
CA ILE A 83 12.83 -17.73 -6.13
C ILE A 83 13.66 -18.37 -7.26
N ASP A 84 13.38 -18.01 -8.52
CA ASP A 84 14.09 -18.51 -9.70
C ASP A 84 15.55 -18.03 -9.72
N LEU A 85 15.78 -16.74 -9.39
CA LEU A 85 17.11 -16.15 -9.26
C LEU A 85 17.87 -16.66 -8.03
N LEU A 86 17.17 -16.94 -6.92
CA LEU A 86 17.79 -17.55 -5.73
C LEU A 86 18.38 -18.92 -6.07
N ASN A 87 17.63 -19.74 -6.83
CA ASN A 87 18.10 -21.04 -7.31
C ASN A 87 19.23 -20.92 -8.35
N GLU A 88 19.08 -20.06 -9.36
CA GLU A 88 20.09 -19.87 -10.42
C GLU A 88 21.43 -19.36 -9.86
N LYS A 89 21.39 -18.27 -9.09
CA LYS A 89 22.58 -17.57 -8.59
C LYS A 89 23.09 -18.11 -7.24
N ARG A 90 22.42 -19.13 -6.69
CA ARG A 90 22.62 -19.69 -5.32
C ARG A 90 22.78 -18.59 -4.27
N ILE A 91 21.79 -17.69 -4.21
CA ILE A 91 21.73 -16.59 -3.24
C ILE A 91 20.94 -17.09 -2.02
N LYS A 92 21.44 -16.83 -0.81
CA LYS A 92 20.73 -17.18 0.43
C LYS A 92 19.91 -15.99 0.94
N VAL A 93 18.81 -16.25 1.66
CA VAL A 93 17.87 -15.22 2.13
C VAL A 93 17.60 -15.35 3.62
N VAL A 94 17.60 -14.24 4.35
CA VAL A 94 17.25 -14.18 5.78
C VAL A 94 16.30 -13.00 6.04
N VAL A 95 15.03 -13.28 6.30
CA VAL A 95 13.99 -12.24 6.48
C VAL A 95 13.19 -12.45 7.76
N ASN A 96 12.80 -11.38 8.44
CA ASN A 96 11.94 -11.45 9.64
C ASN A 96 10.44 -11.26 9.33
N GLY A 97 10.06 -11.16 8.05
CA GLY A 97 8.66 -11.04 7.59
C GLY A 97 7.75 -12.23 7.90
N GLY A 98 8.23 -13.24 8.64
CA GLY A 98 7.39 -14.27 9.24
C GLY A 98 6.48 -13.75 10.36
N ALA A 99 6.82 -12.61 10.98
CA ALA A 99 6.05 -11.95 12.04
C ALA A 99 5.59 -12.92 13.15
N HIS A 100 4.28 -13.16 13.28
CA HIS A 100 3.69 -14.07 14.28
C HIS A 100 3.69 -15.53 13.83
N ASN A 101 3.78 -15.79 12.52
CA ASN A 101 3.73 -17.14 11.94
C ASN A 101 4.87 -17.41 10.93
N PRO A 102 6.15 -17.43 11.38
CA PRO A 102 7.29 -17.75 10.50
C PRO A 102 7.19 -19.15 9.91
N LYS A 103 6.61 -20.09 10.66
CA LYS A 103 6.29 -21.44 10.21
C LYS A 103 5.42 -21.44 8.97
N GLY A 104 4.27 -20.76 9.01
CA GLY A 104 3.31 -20.75 7.92
C GLY A 104 3.86 -20.14 6.63
N LEU A 105 4.67 -19.08 6.74
CA LEU A 105 5.37 -18.50 5.60
C LEU A 105 6.44 -19.46 5.04
N ALA A 106 7.24 -20.10 5.89
CA ALA A 106 8.22 -21.11 5.46
C ALA A 106 7.55 -22.32 4.79
N GLU A 107 6.43 -22.82 5.30
CA GLU A 107 5.64 -23.87 4.65
C GLU A 107 5.07 -23.43 3.29
N LYS A 108 4.68 -22.16 3.14
CA LYS A 108 4.23 -21.59 1.86
C LYS A 108 5.39 -21.52 0.85
N VAL A 109 6.57 -21.09 1.29
CA VAL A 109 7.79 -21.00 0.45
C VAL A 109 8.34 -22.38 0.09
N GLN A 110 8.30 -23.36 1.00
CA GLN A 110 8.69 -24.74 0.71
C GLN A 110 7.79 -25.40 -0.34
N LYS A 111 6.48 -25.05 -0.38
CA LYS A 111 5.55 -25.48 -1.44
C LYS A 111 5.91 -24.87 -2.80
N LEU A 112 6.37 -23.62 -2.84
CA LEU A 112 6.84 -22.96 -4.07
C LEU A 112 8.16 -23.56 -4.58
N VAL A 113 9.11 -23.82 -3.68
CA VAL A 113 10.35 -24.55 -4.00
C VAL A 113 10.04 -25.93 -4.60
N ALA A 114 9.13 -26.67 -3.96
CA ALA A 114 8.73 -28.00 -4.43
C ALA A 114 7.99 -27.97 -5.77
N SER A 115 7.12 -26.99 -6.03
CA SER A 115 6.39 -26.88 -7.31
C SER A 115 7.30 -26.45 -8.47
N LYS A 116 8.37 -25.71 -8.19
CA LYS A 116 9.44 -25.37 -9.15
C LYS A 116 10.45 -26.52 -9.35
N GLY A 117 10.48 -27.50 -8.44
CA GLY A 117 11.46 -28.59 -8.46
C GLY A 117 12.88 -28.17 -8.08
N TYR A 118 13.01 -27.15 -7.22
CA TYR A 118 14.31 -26.58 -6.84
C TYR A 118 14.91 -27.23 -5.59
N ASP A 119 16.24 -27.33 -5.57
CA ASP A 119 17.02 -27.82 -4.43
C ASP A 119 17.40 -26.64 -3.52
N LEU A 120 16.38 -26.01 -2.93
CA LEU A 120 16.52 -24.90 -1.97
C LEU A 120 15.97 -25.32 -0.61
N MET A 121 16.78 -25.24 0.43
CA MET A 121 16.36 -25.65 1.77
C MET A 121 15.70 -24.49 2.53
N VAL A 122 14.45 -24.65 2.97
CA VAL A 122 13.69 -23.61 3.70
C VAL A 122 13.63 -23.96 5.19
N ALA A 123 13.91 -22.97 6.04
CA ALA A 123 13.87 -23.09 7.49
C ALA A 123 13.20 -21.87 8.15
N TYR A 124 12.75 -22.02 9.40
CA TYR A 124 12.20 -20.91 10.18
C TYR A 124 12.69 -20.84 11.63
N VAL A 125 12.87 -19.62 12.13
CA VAL A 125 13.26 -19.33 13.52
C VAL A 125 12.02 -19.34 14.42
N SER A 126 12.19 -19.81 15.65
CA SER A 126 11.17 -19.85 16.70
C SER A 126 11.76 -19.57 18.09
N GLY A 127 10.91 -19.16 19.03
CA GLY A 127 11.28 -18.86 20.42
C GLY A 127 11.18 -17.38 20.79
N ASP A 128 10.66 -16.53 19.89
CA ASP A 128 10.45 -15.10 20.12
C ASP A 128 9.15 -14.81 20.88
N ASN A 129 8.08 -15.54 20.56
CA ASN A 129 6.75 -15.36 21.16
C ASN A 129 6.67 -15.91 22.61
N LEU A 130 6.47 -15.02 23.57
CA LEU A 130 6.31 -15.27 25.01
C LEU A 130 4.88 -15.00 25.52
N ILE A 131 3.86 -15.01 24.64
CA ILE A 131 2.46 -14.70 25.02
C ILE A 131 1.89 -15.60 26.13
N ASN A 132 2.43 -16.81 26.29
CA ASN A 132 2.02 -17.73 27.36
C ASN A 132 2.67 -17.39 28.70
N GLU A 133 3.98 -17.12 28.70
CA GLU A 133 4.76 -16.68 29.87
C GLU A 133 4.20 -15.38 30.48
N MET A 134 3.58 -14.52 29.67
CA MET A 134 3.01 -13.23 30.07
C MET A 134 1.56 -13.29 30.60
N LYS A 135 0.88 -14.44 30.59
CA LYS A 135 -0.53 -14.55 31.03
C LYS A 135 -0.75 -14.12 32.48
N ASP A 136 0.18 -14.46 33.37
CA ASP A 136 0.04 -14.26 34.81
C ASP A 136 0.66 -12.91 35.27
N VAL A 137 0.84 -11.94 34.36
CA VAL A 137 1.53 -10.66 34.61
C VAL A 137 0.94 -9.86 35.78
N LYS A 138 -0.37 -9.97 36.02
CA LYS A 138 -1.05 -9.30 37.14
C LYS A 138 -0.68 -9.88 38.50
N GLU A 139 -0.23 -11.13 38.55
CA GLU A 139 0.21 -11.81 39.77
C GLU A 139 1.73 -11.73 39.96
N LYS A 140 2.49 -11.86 38.87
CA LYS A 140 3.97 -11.94 38.87
C LYS A 140 4.66 -10.58 38.71
N GLY A 141 3.91 -9.55 38.33
CA GLY A 141 4.46 -8.26 37.92
C GLY A 141 5.00 -8.27 36.48
N LEU A 142 5.33 -7.07 36.00
CA LEU A 142 6.01 -6.90 34.70
C LEU A 142 7.49 -7.28 34.80
N PRO A 143 8.10 -7.80 33.72
CA PRO A 143 9.55 -7.78 33.56
C PRO A 143 10.05 -6.32 33.61
N PRO A 144 11.30 -6.05 34.04
CA PRO A 144 11.79 -4.66 34.17
C PRO A 144 11.72 -3.90 32.84
N HIS A 145 11.44 -2.60 32.90
CA HIS A 145 11.41 -1.72 31.73
C HIS A 145 12.79 -1.69 31.03
N LEU A 146 12.82 -1.52 29.71
CA LEU A 146 14.06 -1.61 28.89
C LEU A 146 15.19 -0.70 29.41
N ASP A 147 14.84 0.49 29.89
CA ASP A 147 15.78 1.50 30.40
C ASP A 147 15.88 1.53 31.94
N SER A 148 15.39 0.51 32.67
CA SER A 148 15.30 0.54 34.15
C SER A 148 16.63 0.67 34.89
N ASP A 149 17.73 0.29 34.26
CA ASP A 149 19.07 0.33 34.84
C ASP A 149 19.67 1.75 34.84
N ASN A 150 18.97 2.71 34.22
CA ASN A 150 19.34 4.12 34.22
C ASN A 150 18.52 4.92 35.25
N SER A 151 19.11 5.12 36.44
CA SER A 151 18.48 5.76 37.61
C SER A 151 17.87 7.15 37.41
N GLU A 152 18.22 7.84 36.33
CA GLU A 152 17.68 9.17 36.02
C GLU A 152 16.44 9.12 35.10
N VAL A 153 16.16 7.97 34.47
CA VAL A 153 15.06 7.83 33.51
C VAL A 153 13.74 7.72 34.24
N THR A 154 12.96 8.80 34.21
CA THR A 154 11.57 8.80 34.70
C THR A 154 10.65 8.25 33.60
N VAL A 155 10.16 7.03 33.79
CA VAL A 155 9.10 6.44 32.96
C VAL A 155 7.75 7.03 33.38
N ALA A 156 6.90 7.40 32.43
CA ALA A 156 5.61 8.03 32.73
C ALA A 156 4.59 7.06 33.37
N ASP A 157 3.82 7.53 34.36
CA ASP A 157 2.89 6.73 35.19
C ASP A 157 1.87 5.88 34.40
N HIS A 158 1.54 6.31 33.18
CA HIS A 158 0.58 5.65 32.28
C HIS A 158 1.17 4.45 31.50
N VAL A 159 2.50 4.26 31.55
CA VAL A 159 3.17 3.08 30.98
C VAL A 159 2.88 1.81 31.81
N LEU A 160 2.56 1.96 33.11
CA LEU A 160 2.15 0.88 34.00
C LEU A 160 0.64 0.54 33.92
N ASP A 161 -0.11 1.14 32.99
CA ASP A 161 -1.57 0.95 32.88
C ASP A 161 -2.00 -0.48 32.55
N ILE A 162 -1.11 -1.31 32.02
CA ILE A 162 -1.32 -2.75 31.84
C ILE A 162 -1.64 -3.49 33.16
N LEU A 163 -1.19 -2.95 34.31
CA LEU A 163 -1.50 -3.46 35.65
C LEU A 163 -2.82 -2.89 36.21
N LYS A 164 -3.51 -1.99 35.49
CA LYS A 164 -4.73 -1.30 35.94
C LYS A 164 -5.96 -1.80 35.17
N GLY A 165 -6.90 -2.42 35.88
CA GLY A 165 -8.16 -2.92 35.30
C GLY A 165 -7.98 -4.21 34.49
N ASP A 166 -8.69 -4.34 33.37
CA ASP A 166 -8.52 -5.46 32.44
C ASP A 166 -8.09 -4.97 31.07
N LYS A 167 -6.81 -5.16 30.77
CA LYS A 167 -6.14 -4.75 29.53
C LYS A 167 -5.40 -5.97 28.96
N PRO A 168 -5.99 -6.71 28.02
CA PRO A 168 -5.40 -7.96 27.53
C PRO A 168 -4.10 -7.71 26.75
N ILE A 169 -3.10 -8.56 26.99
CA ILE A 169 -1.89 -8.63 26.15
C ILE A 169 -2.27 -9.31 24.83
N VAL A 170 -1.97 -8.66 23.71
CA VAL A 170 -2.23 -9.18 22.36
C VAL A 170 -0.99 -9.80 21.72
N SER A 171 0.21 -9.35 22.11
CA SER A 171 1.50 -9.89 21.66
C SER A 171 2.56 -9.66 22.74
N ALA A 172 3.49 -10.61 22.85
CA ALA A 172 4.70 -10.48 23.65
C ALA A 172 5.84 -11.17 22.90
N ASN A 173 6.74 -10.41 22.27
CA ASN A 173 7.80 -10.95 21.42
C ASN A 173 9.17 -10.40 21.85
N VAL A 174 10.12 -11.30 22.12
CA VAL A 174 11.53 -10.90 22.36
C VAL A 174 12.28 -10.66 21.06
N TYR A 175 13.38 -9.93 21.15
CA TYR A 175 14.30 -9.70 20.04
C TYR A 175 15.34 -10.82 20.08
N LEU A 176 15.23 -11.79 19.18
CA LEU A 176 16.18 -12.90 19.04
C LEU A 176 17.46 -12.48 18.32
N GLY A 177 18.52 -13.28 18.47
CA GLY A 177 19.81 -13.02 17.83
C GLY A 177 20.00 -13.72 16.48
N ALA A 178 21.25 -13.71 16.05
CA ALA A 178 21.76 -14.33 14.83
C ALA A 178 22.11 -15.82 15.02
N ARG A 179 22.25 -16.33 16.25
CA ARG A 179 22.63 -17.75 16.48
C ARG A 179 21.66 -18.73 15.84
N GLU A 180 20.37 -18.42 15.91
CA GLU A 180 19.29 -19.16 15.27
C GLU A 180 19.47 -19.21 13.74
N ILE A 181 19.82 -18.07 13.16
CA ILE A 181 20.04 -17.89 11.72
C ILE A 181 21.32 -18.63 11.29
N VAL A 182 22.44 -18.42 11.96
CA VAL A 182 23.72 -19.10 11.69
C VAL A 182 23.54 -20.61 11.75
N LYS A 183 22.87 -21.13 12.78
CA LYS A 183 22.60 -22.57 12.91
C LYS A 183 21.77 -23.10 11.74
N GLY A 184 20.78 -22.36 11.25
CA GLY A 184 20.05 -22.73 10.04
C GLY A 184 20.93 -22.79 8.79
N LEU A 185 21.80 -21.79 8.59
CA LEU A 185 22.73 -21.73 7.46
C LEU A 185 23.76 -22.90 7.51
N GLU A 186 24.20 -23.29 8.71
CA GLU A 186 25.05 -24.48 8.94
C GLU A 186 24.34 -25.79 8.62
N GLU A 187 23.08 -25.95 9.02
CA GLU A 187 22.26 -27.13 8.71
C GLU A 187 21.86 -27.20 7.23
N GLY A 188 22.18 -26.16 6.44
CA GLY A 188 22.07 -26.15 4.97
C GLY A 188 21.12 -25.10 4.40
N ALA A 189 20.31 -24.43 5.24
CA ALA A 189 19.22 -23.55 4.79
C ALA A 189 19.68 -22.52 3.74
N ASP A 190 18.94 -22.42 2.64
CA ASP A 190 19.07 -21.34 1.66
C ASP A 190 18.12 -20.18 1.97
N ILE A 191 16.95 -20.45 2.56
CA ILE A 191 15.97 -19.42 2.94
C ILE A 191 15.62 -19.61 4.42
N ILE A 192 15.84 -18.57 5.23
CA ILE A 192 15.50 -18.53 6.65
C ILE A 192 14.46 -17.44 6.89
N ILE A 193 13.38 -17.83 7.57
CA ILE A 193 12.24 -16.94 7.87
C ILE A 193 12.07 -16.84 9.38
N ALA A 194 12.21 -15.64 9.93
CA ALA A 194 12.13 -15.39 11.36
C ALA A 194 10.82 -14.72 11.79
N GLY A 195 10.52 -14.84 13.09
CA GLY A 195 9.64 -13.92 13.81
C GLY A 195 10.45 -12.71 14.26
N ARG A 196 10.28 -12.21 15.49
CA ARG A 196 11.11 -11.09 15.94
C ARG A 196 12.55 -11.50 16.28
N VAL A 197 13.46 -11.23 15.33
CA VAL A 197 14.89 -11.06 15.57
C VAL A 197 15.23 -9.58 15.78
N ALA A 198 16.36 -9.28 16.40
CA ALA A 198 16.92 -7.94 16.38
C ALA A 198 17.32 -7.54 14.96
N ASP A 199 17.21 -6.25 14.70
CA ASP A 199 16.99 -5.67 13.38
C ASP A 199 18.18 -5.95 12.42
N ALA A 200 19.39 -5.80 12.94
CA ALA A 200 20.66 -6.13 12.27
C ALA A 200 21.04 -7.63 12.26
N SER A 201 20.42 -8.48 13.10
CA SER A 201 20.86 -9.86 13.30
C SER A 201 20.74 -10.79 12.06
N PRO A 202 19.88 -10.56 11.06
CA PRO A 202 19.99 -11.17 9.73
C PRO A 202 21.33 -10.94 9.03
N VAL A 203 21.90 -9.73 9.15
CA VAL A 203 23.17 -9.34 8.52
C VAL A 203 24.36 -9.87 9.33
N ILE A 204 24.27 -9.85 10.67
CA ILE A 204 25.22 -10.54 11.56
C ILE A 204 25.28 -12.04 11.20
N GLY A 205 24.13 -12.70 11.06
CA GLY A 205 24.06 -14.13 10.76
C GLY A 205 24.66 -14.51 9.41
N ALA A 206 24.40 -13.68 8.38
CA ALA A 206 25.02 -13.82 7.06
C ALA A 206 26.56 -13.73 7.12
N ALA A 207 27.10 -12.71 7.79
CA ALA A 207 28.54 -12.49 7.89
C ALA A 207 29.25 -13.54 8.77
N TRP A 208 28.67 -13.86 9.92
CA TRP A 208 29.14 -14.89 10.85
C TRP A 208 29.24 -16.24 10.15
N TYR A 209 28.18 -16.68 9.47
CA TYR A 209 28.23 -17.90 8.67
C TYR A 209 29.29 -17.83 7.56
N TRP A 210 29.37 -16.73 6.81
CA TRP A 210 30.32 -16.60 5.70
C TRP A 210 31.78 -16.81 6.14
N TYR A 211 32.17 -16.25 7.29
CA TYR A 211 33.54 -16.38 7.80
C TYR A 211 33.76 -17.54 8.76
N SER A 212 32.70 -18.23 9.20
CA SER A 212 32.73 -19.21 10.28
C SER A 212 33.38 -18.64 11.55
N TRP A 213 32.96 -17.44 11.95
CA TRP A 213 33.35 -16.82 13.22
C TRP A 213 32.85 -17.65 14.42
N ASN A 214 33.46 -17.41 15.57
CA ASN A 214 32.99 -17.87 16.87
C ASN A 214 31.96 -16.86 17.42
N ASP A 215 31.09 -17.32 18.32
CA ASP A 215 30.18 -16.47 19.13
C ASP A 215 30.89 -15.47 20.08
N THR A 216 32.22 -15.54 20.09
CA THR A 216 33.15 -14.78 20.93
C THR A 216 34.13 -13.93 20.11
N ASP A 217 34.03 -13.92 18.77
CA ASP A 217 34.79 -13.02 17.88
C ASP A 217 34.13 -11.62 17.85
N PHE A 218 33.99 -11.01 19.04
CA PHE A 218 33.09 -9.88 19.28
C PHE A 218 33.39 -8.66 18.41
N ASP A 219 34.65 -8.33 18.11
CA ASP A 219 34.99 -7.20 17.23
C ASP A 219 34.36 -7.36 15.84
N ALA A 220 34.40 -8.58 15.28
CA ALA A 220 33.88 -8.88 13.96
C ALA A 220 32.34 -8.93 13.95
N LEU A 221 31.74 -9.51 14.99
CA LEU A 221 30.29 -9.47 15.22
C LEU A 221 29.77 -8.04 15.40
N ALA A 222 30.50 -7.18 16.11
CA ALA A 222 30.15 -5.77 16.32
C ALA A 222 30.30 -4.93 15.03
N GLY A 223 31.29 -5.24 14.20
CA GLY A 223 31.39 -4.68 12.85
C GLY A 223 30.19 -5.10 11.96
N ALA A 224 29.80 -6.37 12.00
CA ALA A 224 28.63 -6.87 11.29
C ALA A 224 27.29 -6.31 11.82
N LEU A 225 27.20 -6.00 13.12
CA LEU A 225 26.06 -5.29 13.72
C LEU A 225 25.92 -3.89 13.11
N ILE A 226 27.02 -3.13 13.00
CA ILE A 226 26.98 -1.80 12.36
C ILE A 226 26.78 -1.89 10.84
N ALA A 227 27.27 -2.94 10.19
CA ALA A 227 26.95 -3.20 8.78
C ALA A 227 25.45 -3.48 8.57
N GLY A 228 24.79 -4.18 9.49
CA GLY A 228 23.33 -4.40 9.49
C GLY A 228 22.53 -3.13 9.70
N HIS A 229 22.85 -2.41 10.78
CA HIS A 229 22.29 -1.09 11.12
C HIS A 229 22.34 -0.09 9.95
N LEU A 230 23.39 -0.18 9.13
CA LEU A 230 23.58 0.67 7.96
C LEU A 230 22.75 0.28 6.72
N ILE A 231 22.16 -0.92 6.66
CA ILE A 231 21.35 -1.36 5.49
C ILE A 231 19.91 -1.74 5.82
N GLU A 232 19.58 -2.05 7.08
CA GLU A 232 18.24 -2.54 7.50
C GLU A 232 17.10 -1.57 7.18
N CYS A 233 17.28 -0.25 7.33
CA CYS A 233 16.26 0.76 7.02
C CYS A 233 16.15 1.08 5.51
N SER A 234 15.85 0.07 4.69
CA SER A 234 15.51 0.20 3.27
C SER A 234 16.57 1.01 2.46
N GLY A 235 16.17 2.15 1.91
CA GLY A 235 17.01 3.06 1.13
C GLY A 235 17.60 4.24 1.89
N TYR A 236 17.58 4.26 3.24
CA TYR A 236 18.05 5.42 4.02
C TYR A 236 19.53 5.73 3.74
N VAL A 237 20.40 4.72 3.73
CA VAL A 237 21.83 4.88 3.44
C VAL A 237 22.13 5.25 1.97
N THR A 238 21.15 5.04 1.08
CA THR A 238 21.23 5.32 -0.35
C THR A 238 20.56 6.64 -0.76
N GLY A 239 20.18 7.48 0.20
CA GLY A 239 19.68 8.85 -0.02
C GLY A 239 18.21 9.10 0.36
N SER A 240 17.44 8.07 0.70
CA SER A 240 16.09 8.26 1.26
C SER A 240 16.16 8.86 2.67
N ASN A 241 15.22 9.72 3.03
CA ASN A 241 15.11 10.30 4.38
C ASN A 241 16.44 10.95 4.88
N PHE A 242 17.25 11.47 3.94
CA PHE A 242 18.54 12.09 4.21
C PHE A 242 18.40 13.60 4.43
N ALA A 243 18.84 14.11 5.59
CA ALA A 243 18.65 15.51 6.01
C ALA A 243 19.36 16.56 5.11
N GLY A 244 20.20 16.15 4.16
CA GLY A 244 20.85 17.00 3.16
C GLY A 244 20.26 16.92 1.75
N PHE A 245 19.10 16.26 1.55
CA PHE A 245 18.55 15.96 0.22
C PHE A 245 18.39 17.17 -0.70
N TYR A 246 18.12 18.36 -0.14
CA TYR A 246 17.87 19.60 -0.90
C TYR A 246 19.10 20.17 -1.61
N GLU A 247 20.32 19.64 -1.37
CA GLU A 247 21.52 19.99 -2.15
C GLU A 247 21.73 19.07 -3.37
N TYR A 248 20.88 18.05 -3.55
CA TYR A 248 20.94 17.10 -4.66
C TYR A 248 19.79 17.32 -5.66
N PRO A 249 19.92 16.88 -6.93
CA PRO A 249 18.81 16.92 -7.89
C PRO A 249 17.65 16.03 -7.42
N LEU A 250 16.42 16.54 -7.48
CA LEU A 250 15.23 15.77 -7.07
C LEU A 250 15.07 14.47 -7.87
N ASP A 251 15.55 14.45 -9.11
CA ASP A 251 15.56 13.26 -9.96
C ASP A 251 16.49 12.14 -9.48
N GLU A 252 17.37 12.36 -8.51
CA GLU A 252 18.20 11.30 -7.91
C GLU A 252 17.58 10.69 -6.64
N LEU A 253 16.44 11.21 -6.16
CA LEU A 253 15.85 10.90 -4.85
C LEU A 253 14.64 9.93 -4.88
N TYR A 254 14.30 9.37 -6.04
CA TYR A 254 13.24 8.37 -6.21
C TYR A 254 13.72 7.23 -7.13
N ASP A 255 13.03 6.08 -7.12
CA ASP A 255 13.49 4.82 -7.75
C ASP A 255 14.89 4.38 -7.25
N LEU A 256 15.00 4.30 -5.93
CA LEU A 256 16.22 3.98 -5.18
C LEU A 256 16.38 2.45 -5.01
N THR A 257 17.58 1.92 -5.27
CA THR A 257 18.00 0.61 -4.74
C THR A 257 18.45 0.74 -3.30
N PHE A 258 18.12 -0.24 -2.46
CA PHE A 258 18.50 -0.30 -1.05
C PHE A 258 19.97 -0.69 -0.85
N GLY A 259 20.47 -0.51 0.37
CA GLY A 259 21.88 -0.68 0.72
C GLY A 259 22.43 -2.10 0.56
N ILE A 260 23.71 -2.18 0.21
CA ILE A 260 24.52 -3.40 0.19
C ILE A 260 25.74 -3.18 1.10
N ALA A 261 25.98 -4.09 2.04
CA ALA A 261 27.20 -4.13 2.82
C ALA A 261 28.15 -5.21 2.26
N GLU A 262 29.38 -4.79 1.92
CA GLU A 262 30.50 -5.69 1.65
C GLU A 262 31.32 -5.85 2.93
N ILE A 263 31.13 -6.94 3.68
CA ILE A 263 31.69 -7.11 5.03
C ILE A 263 32.97 -7.96 4.98
N GLU A 264 34.07 -7.45 5.51
CA GLU A 264 35.40 -8.06 5.62
C GLU A 264 35.51 -8.99 6.86
N LYS A 265 36.57 -9.80 6.91
CA LYS A 265 36.74 -10.87 7.93
C LYS A 265 36.91 -10.35 9.36
N ASP A 266 37.28 -9.09 9.53
CA ASP A 266 37.43 -8.39 10.81
C ASP A 266 36.16 -7.62 11.23
N GLY A 267 35.08 -7.66 10.42
CA GLY A 267 33.86 -6.89 10.63
C GLY A 267 33.90 -5.47 10.05
N THR A 268 35.03 -5.01 9.50
CA THR A 268 35.06 -3.79 8.67
C THR A 268 34.13 -3.98 7.47
N CYS A 269 33.44 -2.94 7.01
CA CYS A 269 32.58 -3.06 5.83
C CYS A 269 32.69 -1.88 4.86
N VAL A 270 32.28 -2.09 3.62
CA VAL A 270 32.01 -1.02 2.64
C VAL A 270 30.53 -1.02 2.30
N ILE A 271 29.85 0.09 2.55
CA ILE A 271 28.46 0.28 2.12
C ILE A 271 28.44 0.79 0.68
N THR A 272 27.57 0.20 -0.11
CA THR A 272 27.39 0.49 -1.54
C THR A 272 25.95 0.19 -2.00
N LYS A 273 25.68 0.26 -3.30
CA LYS A 273 24.39 -0.07 -3.93
C LYS A 273 24.59 -0.57 -5.36
N HIS A 274 23.54 -1.07 -6.01
CA HIS A 274 23.59 -1.33 -7.45
C HIS A 274 23.62 -0.02 -8.26
N GLU A 275 24.47 0.04 -9.29
CA GLU A 275 24.60 1.22 -10.18
C GLU A 275 23.44 1.40 -11.17
N ALA A 276 22.62 0.36 -11.39
CA ALA A 276 21.56 0.35 -12.39
C ALA A 276 20.29 1.15 -12.02
N ARG A 277 20.27 1.81 -10.85
CA ARG A 277 19.15 2.60 -10.30
C ARG A 277 19.67 3.86 -9.61
N LYS A 278 18.78 4.76 -9.21
CA LYS A 278 19.10 6.09 -8.66
C LYS A 278 19.60 6.02 -7.21
N GLY A 279 19.75 7.18 -6.57
CA GLY A 279 20.29 7.35 -5.22
C GLY A 279 21.81 7.46 -5.18
N PHE A 280 22.35 7.63 -3.98
CA PHE A 280 23.78 7.83 -3.74
C PHE A 280 24.21 7.32 -2.36
N VAL A 281 25.43 6.78 -2.26
CA VAL A 281 26.06 6.42 -0.99
C VAL A 281 27.29 7.31 -0.79
N THR A 282 27.30 8.05 0.32
CA THR A 282 28.33 9.05 0.66
C THR A 282 28.66 8.99 2.15
N GLU A 283 29.76 9.60 2.59
CA GLU A 283 30.06 9.68 4.03
C GLU A 283 28.91 10.31 4.82
N ASP A 284 28.18 11.27 4.23
CA ASP A 284 27.09 11.95 4.92
C ASP A 284 25.79 11.12 4.96
N THR A 285 25.49 10.28 3.95
CA THR A 285 24.35 9.34 4.04
C THR A 285 24.65 8.18 5.00
N VAL A 286 25.89 7.70 5.04
CA VAL A 286 26.36 6.68 6.00
C VAL A 286 26.38 7.23 7.42
N LYS A 287 26.89 8.45 7.66
CA LYS A 287 26.79 9.12 8.97
C LYS A 287 25.34 9.36 9.38
N CYS A 288 24.48 9.76 8.44
CA CYS A 288 23.05 9.95 8.69
C CYS A 288 22.38 8.65 9.13
N GLN A 289 22.57 7.53 8.42
CA GLN A 289 22.01 6.25 8.84
C GLN A 289 22.67 5.71 10.12
N PHE A 290 23.99 5.87 10.29
CA PHE A 290 24.68 5.46 11.50
C PHE A 290 24.07 6.10 12.76
N LEU A 291 23.80 7.41 12.73
CA LEU A 291 23.25 8.17 13.86
C LEU A 291 21.73 7.99 14.08
N TYR A 292 21.06 7.15 13.27
CA TYR A 292 19.68 6.75 13.49
C TYR A 292 19.63 5.70 14.62
N GLU A 293 18.61 5.74 15.49
CA GLU A 293 18.28 4.76 16.56
C GLU A 293 19.38 4.34 17.59
N LEU A 294 20.60 4.91 17.54
CA LEU A 294 21.66 4.61 18.51
C LEU A 294 21.40 5.20 19.91
N GLN A 295 21.19 4.35 20.91
CA GLN A 295 21.13 4.80 22.31
C GLN A 295 22.55 4.98 22.92
N GLY A 296 23.27 6.02 22.49
CA GLY A 296 24.59 6.38 23.03
C GLY A 296 25.76 5.60 22.40
N ASN A 297 26.90 5.51 23.10
CA ASN A 297 28.15 4.97 22.55
C ASN A 297 28.38 3.46 22.72
N VAL A 298 27.50 2.77 23.45
CA VAL A 298 27.48 1.31 23.55
C VAL A 298 26.15 0.82 23.00
N TYR A 299 26.15 0.38 21.74
CA TYR A 299 24.98 -0.16 21.07
C TYR A 299 24.81 -1.64 21.43
N LEU A 300 23.59 -1.99 21.83
CA LEU A 300 23.25 -3.27 22.46
C LEU A 300 22.43 -4.11 21.48
N ASN A 301 22.92 -5.30 21.18
CA ASN A 301 22.23 -6.30 20.37
C ASN A 301 22.31 -7.66 21.08
N SER A 302 21.38 -8.56 20.76
CA SER A 302 21.27 -9.90 21.32
C SER A 302 22.50 -10.79 21.05
N ASP A 303 23.34 -10.45 20.07
CA ASP A 303 24.53 -11.21 19.69
C ASP A 303 25.83 -10.69 20.30
N VAL A 304 25.93 -9.37 20.48
CA VAL A 304 27.16 -8.62 20.78
C VAL A 304 26.80 -7.21 21.27
N LYS A 305 27.68 -6.56 22.04
CA LYS A 305 27.62 -5.09 22.22
C LYS A 305 28.72 -4.41 21.40
N ALA A 306 28.36 -3.37 20.65
CA ALA A 306 29.28 -2.56 19.87
C ALA A 306 29.65 -1.27 20.61
N ILE A 307 30.95 -1.05 20.79
CA ILE A 307 31.56 0.15 21.39
C ILE A 307 31.99 1.06 20.23
N LEU A 308 31.44 2.28 20.21
CA LEU A 308 31.44 3.14 19.03
C LEU A 308 32.43 4.31 19.09
N ASP A 309 33.15 4.48 20.19
CA ASP A 309 34.07 5.60 20.50
C ASP A 309 35.10 5.94 19.40
N LYS A 310 35.44 4.98 18.53
CA LYS A 310 36.44 5.12 17.46
C LYS A 310 35.94 4.66 16.08
N VAL A 311 34.62 4.63 15.88
CA VAL A 311 34.01 4.41 14.56
C VAL A 311 34.48 5.45 13.54
N GLN A 312 34.88 5.00 12.35
CA GLN A 312 35.36 5.85 11.26
C GLN A 312 34.53 5.57 10.00
N VAL A 313 34.27 6.62 9.22
CA VAL A 313 33.48 6.56 7.97
C VAL A 313 34.24 7.33 6.89
N LYS A 314 34.54 6.69 5.75
CA LYS A 314 35.32 7.30 4.66
C LYS A 314 34.91 6.82 3.28
N ALA A 315 34.77 7.72 2.31
CA ALA A 315 34.56 7.35 0.91
C ALA A 315 35.80 6.67 0.32
N GLU A 316 35.60 5.53 -0.35
CA GLU A 316 36.62 4.85 -1.18
C GLU A 316 36.48 5.25 -2.65
N ASP A 317 35.24 5.33 -3.16
CA ASP A 317 34.90 5.64 -4.56
C ASP A 317 33.45 6.16 -4.62
N ARG A 318 32.96 6.52 -5.82
CA ARG A 318 31.54 6.83 -6.07
C ARG A 318 30.66 5.67 -5.60
N ASN A 319 29.68 5.99 -4.74
CA ASN A 319 28.78 5.02 -4.12
C ASN A 319 29.48 3.91 -3.31
N ARG A 320 30.68 4.16 -2.76
CA ARG A 320 31.43 3.22 -1.91
C ARG A 320 32.01 3.93 -0.68
N VAL A 321 31.56 3.52 0.51
CA VAL A 321 31.97 4.14 1.79
C VAL A 321 32.36 3.08 2.80
N ARG A 322 33.62 3.09 3.23
CA ARG A 322 34.17 2.20 4.25
C ARG A 322 33.78 2.64 5.66
N VAL A 323 33.46 1.67 6.52
CA VAL A 323 33.15 1.86 7.94
C VAL A 323 33.94 0.86 8.77
N TRP A 324 34.72 1.35 9.75
CA TRP A 324 35.61 0.53 10.58
C TRP A 324 35.85 1.15 11.96
N GLY A 325 36.63 0.49 12.82
CA GLY A 325 37.03 1.03 14.13
C GLY A 325 36.05 0.76 15.28
N ILE A 326 34.99 -0.01 15.01
CA ILE A 326 34.09 -0.57 16.02
C ILE A 326 34.90 -1.53 16.91
N LYS A 327 34.57 -1.60 18.21
CA LYS A 327 35.02 -2.66 19.11
C LYS A 327 33.87 -3.44 19.70
N GLY A 328 34.06 -4.73 19.93
CA GLY A 328 33.04 -5.63 20.44
C GLY A 328 33.24 -6.03 21.90
N GLY A 329 32.15 -6.36 22.56
CA GLY A 329 32.15 -7.13 23.80
C GLY A 329 30.98 -8.11 23.86
N PRO A 330 30.92 -8.96 24.89
CA PRO A 330 29.81 -9.89 25.08
C PRO A 330 28.44 -9.18 25.13
N PRO A 331 27.39 -9.82 24.62
CA PRO A 331 26.02 -9.32 24.71
C PRO A 331 25.55 -9.15 26.16
N PRO A 332 24.48 -8.39 26.39
CA PRO A 332 23.85 -8.24 27.70
C PRO A 332 23.19 -9.55 28.21
N PRO A 333 23.03 -9.76 29.53
CA PRO A 333 22.36 -10.93 30.11
C PRO A 333 20.84 -10.95 29.85
N THR A 334 20.32 -9.91 29.21
CA THR A 334 18.91 -9.68 28.88
C THR A 334 18.78 -9.23 27.42
N THR A 335 17.70 -9.64 26.75
CA THR A 335 17.31 -9.06 25.44
C THR A 335 16.08 -8.16 25.61
N LYS A 336 15.79 -7.33 24.60
CA LYS A 336 14.56 -6.54 24.54
C LYS A 336 13.34 -7.45 24.37
N LEU A 337 12.29 -7.17 25.13
CA LEU A 337 10.96 -7.78 25.05
C LEU A 337 9.95 -6.67 24.73
N ALA A 338 9.22 -6.85 23.65
CA ALA A 338 8.08 -6.01 23.29
C ALA A 338 6.78 -6.64 23.80
N ILE A 339 6.11 -6.00 24.76
CA ILE A 339 4.77 -6.39 25.22
C ILE A 339 3.77 -5.37 24.67
N PHE A 340 2.73 -5.85 23.98
CA PHE A 340 1.64 -5.03 23.45
C PHE A 340 0.33 -5.42 24.11
N TYR A 341 -0.42 -4.43 24.59
CA TYR A 341 -1.71 -4.62 25.25
C TYR A 341 -2.78 -3.67 24.71
N GLN A 342 -4.02 -4.12 24.69
CA GLN A 342 -5.16 -3.27 24.35
C GLN A 342 -5.33 -2.21 25.43
N ALA A 343 -5.07 -0.94 25.07
CA ALA A 343 -4.87 0.11 26.05
C ALA A 343 -6.11 0.97 26.28
N GLY A 344 -6.90 1.19 25.23
CA GLY A 344 -8.10 2.02 25.19
C GLY A 344 -8.43 2.38 23.75
N TYR A 345 -9.05 3.55 23.56
CA TYR A 345 -9.38 4.16 22.28
C TYR A 345 -8.72 5.53 22.14
N GLN A 346 -8.25 5.84 20.94
CA GLN A 346 -7.74 7.16 20.58
C GLN A 346 -8.68 7.87 19.59
N SER A 347 -8.67 9.21 19.59
CA SER A 347 -9.30 10.03 18.56
C SER A 347 -8.57 11.36 18.33
N GLU A 348 -8.72 11.89 17.12
CA GLU A 348 -8.05 13.09 16.65
C GLU A 348 -9.00 14.03 15.91
N ILE A 349 -8.92 15.32 16.24
CA ILE A 349 -9.72 16.40 15.65
C ILE A 349 -8.76 17.52 15.25
N VAL A 350 -8.82 17.99 14.00
CA VAL A 350 -7.98 19.09 13.52
C VAL A 350 -8.85 20.27 13.09
N VAL A 351 -8.66 21.42 13.75
CA VAL A 351 -9.37 22.68 13.47
C VAL A 351 -8.40 23.80 13.11
N ASN A 352 -8.80 24.66 12.18
CA ASN A 352 -7.91 25.61 11.51
C ASN A 352 -8.27 27.06 11.84
N ALA A 353 -7.25 27.87 12.13
CA ALA A 353 -7.37 29.31 12.35
C ALA A 353 -6.69 30.11 11.23
N THR A 354 -7.50 30.86 10.48
CA THR A 354 -7.02 31.81 9.46
C THR A 354 -6.81 33.20 10.06
N GLY A 355 -5.78 33.91 9.63
CA GLY A 355 -5.50 35.31 9.96
C GLY A 355 -4.60 35.51 11.18
N TYR A 356 -4.62 36.71 11.76
CA TYR A 356 -3.85 37.05 12.96
C TYR A 356 -4.52 36.54 14.26
N ALA A 357 -3.81 36.68 15.39
CA ALA A 357 -4.25 36.29 16.74
C ALA A 357 -4.61 34.79 16.88
N THR A 358 -3.88 33.90 16.19
CA THR A 358 -4.12 32.44 16.22
C THR A 358 -3.94 31.85 17.62
N THR A 359 -3.01 32.38 18.41
CA THR A 359 -2.81 32.02 19.82
C THR A 359 -4.07 32.25 20.65
N GLU A 360 -4.69 33.42 20.53
CA GLU A 360 -5.92 33.82 21.21
C GLU A 360 -7.12 33.00 20.72
N LYS A 361 -7.19 32.71 19.41
CA LYS A 361 -8.23 31.86 18.80
C LYS A 361 -8.19 30.43 19.34
N PHE A 362 -7.01 29.81 19.39
CA PHE A 362 -6.86 28.46 19.95
C PHE A 362 -7.03 28.44 21.47
N ASN A 363 -6.57 29.48 22.20
CA ASN A 363 -6.87 29.65 23.63
C ASN A 363 -8.39 29.71 23.90
N LEU A 364 -9.16 30.39 23.05
CA LEU A 364 -10.62 30.46 23.15
C LEU A 364 -11.27 29.10 22.87
N TRP A 365 -10.84 28.42 21.80
CA TRP A 365 -11.39 27.11 21.41
C TRP A 365 -11.13 26.01 22.45
N GLU A 366 -9.92 25.96 22.99
CA GLU A 366 -9.57 25.06 24.09
C GLU A 366 -10.50 25.26 25.31
N ARG A 367 -10.83 26.51 25.65
CA ARG A 367 -11.78 26.82 26.73
C ARG A 367 -13.21 26.41 26.39
N ILE A 368 -13.64 26.55 25.14
CA ILE A 368 -14.98 26.13 24.66
C ILE A 368 -15.12 24.61 24.74
N ILE A 369 -14.15 23.86 24.22
CA ILE A 369 -14.15 22.39 24.29
C ILE A 369 -14.09 21.92 25.75
N LYS A 370 -13.18 22.46 26.57
CA LYS A 370 -13.10 22.10 28.01
C LYS A 370 -14.38 22.47 28.77
N PHE A 371 -15.09 23.54 28.40
CA PHE A 371 -16.42 23.85 28.93
C PHE A 371 -17.46 22.80 28.51
N GLY A 372 -17.53 22.43 27.23
CA GLY A 372 -18.45 21.40 26.73
C GLY A 372 -18.24 20.03 27.37
N LEU A 373 -16.99 19.57 27.46
CA LEU A 373 -16.62 18.33 28.14
C LEU A 373 -17.03 18.35 29.63
N LYS A 374 -16.95 19.51 30.28
CA LYS A 374 -17.41 19.69 31.67
C LYS A 374 -18.94 19.65 31.78
N GLN A 375 -19.68 20.22 30.83
CA GLN A 375 -21.15 20.12 30.80
C GLN A 375 -21.62 18.68 30.53
N LYS A 376 -20.92 17.93 29.68
CA LYS A 376 -21.15 16.49 29.45
C LYS A 376 -20.63 15.59 30.58
N GLY A 377 -19.93 16.13 31.59
CA GLY A 377 -19.38 15.39 32.74
C GLY A 377 -18.11 14.58 32.46
N ILE A 378 -17.59 14.58 31.23
CA ILE A 378 -16.52 13.68 30.75
C ILE A 378 -15.11 14.30 30.71
N LEU A 379 -14.93 15.58 31.11
CA LEU A 379 -13.63 16.27 31.03
C LEU A 379 -12.49 15.54 31.77
N ASN A 380 -12.81 14.77 32.81
CA ASN A 380 -11.84 14.03 33.62
C ASN A 380 -11.76 12.53 33.24
N SER A 381 -12.38 12.13 32.13
CA SER A 381 -12.49 10.73 31.67
C SER A 381 -11.49 10.37 30.55
N PHE A 382 -10.52 11.25 30.30
CA PHE A 382 -9.45 11.06 29.32
C PHE A 382 -8.16 10.64 30.02
N ASP A 383 -7.46 9.65 29.47
CA ASP A 383 -6.10 9.28 29.85
C ASP A 383 -5.10 10.35 29.35
N ILE A 384 -5.33 10.87 28.14
CA ILE A 384 -4.62 12.01 27.54
C ILE A 384 -5.66 12.92 26.86
N LEU A 385 -5.54 14.25 27.04
CA LEU A 385 -6.29 15.25 26.29
C LEU A 385 -5.44 16.49 26.01
N GLU A 386 -4.90 16.59 24.79
CA GLU A 386 -3.97 17.64 24.36
C GLU A 386 -4.57 18.58 23.30
N PHE A 387 -4.08 19.82 23.26
CA PHE A 387 -4.48 20.85 22.30
C PHE A 387 -3.23 21.43 21.61
N GLN A 388 -2.78 20.74 20.57
CA GLN A 388 -1.47 20.95 19.92
C GLN A 388 -1.59 21.96 18.78
N ARG A 389 -0.93 23.11 18.92
CA ARG A 389 -0.97 24.21 17.94
C ARG A 389 0.17 24.07 16.95
N ILE A 390 -0.15 24.05 15.66
CA ILE A 390 0.75 23.61 14.58
C ILE A 390 0.77 24.68 13.48
N GLY A 391 1.99 25.12 13.15
CA GLY A 391 2.24 26.22 12.22
C GLY A 391 2.04 27.61 12.83
N VAL A 392 2.77 28.58 12.29
CA VAL A 392 2.59 30.01 12.55
C VAL A 392 2.28 30.66 11.20
N PRO A 393 1.21 31.47 11.07
CA PRO A 393 0.91 32.15 9.81
C PRO A 393 1.99 33.19 9.49
N ASP A 394 2.25 33.41 8.19
CA ASP A 394 3.20 34.40 7.73
C ASP A 394 2.83 35.82 8.18
N THR A 395 3.86 36.64 8.38
CA THR A 395 3.68 38.11 8.37
C THR A 395 3.44 38.57 6.93
N ASP A 396 2.35 39.31 6.69
CA ASP A 396 1.83 39.64 5.35
C ASP A 396 1.59 38.39 4.44
N PRO A 397 0.62 37.52 4.79
CA PRO A 397 0.44 36.23 4.15
C PRO A 397 -0.19 36.36 2.75
N LYS A 398 0.61 36.11 1.72
CA LYS A 398 0.23 36.27 0.29
C LYS A 398 -0.82 35.27 -0.24
N SER A 399 -1.38 34.41 0.61
CA SER A 399 -2.49 33.51 0.31
C SER A 399 -3.15 33.06 1.61
N GLN A 400 -4.40 32.57 1.54
CA GLN A 400 -5.10 32.02 2.71
C GLN A 400 -4.30 30.89 3.39
N LEU A 401 -3.72 29.96 2.61
CA LEU A 401 -2.91 28.86 3.14
C LEU A 401 -1.74 29.35 4.00
N ARG A 402 -1.05 30.41 3.55
CA ARG A 402 0.05 31.05 4.28
C ARG A 402 -0.44 31.85 5.50
N SER A 403 -1.74 32.11 5.59
CA SER A 403 -2.42 32.77 6.70
C SER A 403 -3.09 31.79 7.68
N THR A 404 -3.01 30.47 7.44
CA THR A 404 -3.70 29.45 8.24
C THR A 404 -2.71 28.64 9.07
N SER A 405 -2.99 28.49 10.35
CA SER A 405 -2.42 27.47 11.24
C SER A 405 -3.53 26.53 11.73
N TYR A 406 -3.18 25.41 12.35
CA TYR A 406 -4.15 24.43 12.83
C TYR A 406 -3.88 23.96 14.26
N CYS A 407 -4.90 23.43 14.91
CA CYS A 407 -4.84 22.87 16.24
C CYS A 407 -5.37 21.43 16.19
N ARG A 408 -4.50 20.47 16.53
CA ARG A 408 -4.83 19.06 16.69
C ARG A 408 -5.22 18.83 18.14
N ILE A 409 -6.49 18.47 18.35
CA ILE A 409 -6.97 17.95 19.62
C ILE A 409 -6.75 16.43 19.56
N PHE A 410 -5.89 15.92 20.43
CA PHE A 410 -5.58 14.50 20.56
C PHE A 410 -6.15 13.98 21.88
N ALA A 411 -6.81 12.83 21.84
CA ALA A 411 -7.50 12.24 23.00
C ALA A 411 -7.30 10.73 23.10
N GLU A 412 -6.93 10.24 24.29
CA GLU A 412 -6.95 8.83 24.67
C GLU A 412 -7.90 8.62 25.85
N THR A 413 -8.59 7.49 25.89
CA THR A 413 -9.52 7.09 26.96
C THR A 413 -9.80 5.59 26.89
N SER A 414 -10.20 4.96 27.98
CA SER A 414 -10.68 3.56 27.97
C SER A 414 -12.08 3.37 27.36
N ASP A 415 -12.89 4.44 27.26
CA ASP A 415 -14.29 4.38 26.81
C ASP A 415 -14.49 5.12 25.46
N PRO A 416 -14.88 4.44 24.36
CA PRO A 416 -15.07 5.10 23.07
C PRO A 416 -16.16 6.17 23.09
N ASN A 417 -17.12 6.09 24.02
CA ASN A 417 -18.19 7.09 24.16
C ASN A 417 -17.66 8.45 24.65
N VAL A 418 -16.55 8.47 25.39
CA VAL A 418 -15.89 9.71 25.83
C VAL A 418 -15.25 10.42 24.62
N ASN A 419 -14.63 9.68 23.70
CA ASN A 419 -14.11 10.23 22.43
C ASN A 419 -15.22 10.68 21.48
N LEU A 420 -16.35 9.95 21.39
CA LEU A 420 -17.54 10.42 20.67
C LEU A 420 -18.15 11.68 21.32
N GLY A 421 -18.12 11.76 22.65
CA GLY A 421 -18.53 12.93 23.43
C GLY A 421 -17.70 14.16 23.11
N LEU A 422 -16.38 14.02 22.93
CA LEU A 422 -15.49 15.06 22.41
C LEU A 422 -15.83 15.43 20.95
N ALA A 423 -16.01 14.45 20.07
CA ALA A 423 -16.35 14.70 18.67
C ALA A 423 -17.67 15.47 18.51
N SER A 424 -18.69 15.19 19.33
CA SER A 424 -19.97 15.91 19.28
C SER A 424 -19.85 17.42 19.59
N LEU A 425 -18.81 17.85 20.31
CA LEU A 425 -18.59 19.26 20.61
C LEU A 425 -18.22 20.10 19.38
N LEU A 426 -17.76 19.46 18.29
CA LEU A 426 -17.62 20.13 17.00
C LEU A 426 -18.98 20.61 16.46
N ALA A 427 -20.04 19.81 16.66
CA ALA A 427 -21.39 20.17 16.26
C ALA A 427 -22.04 21.13 17.27
N ASP A 428 -21.95 20.84 18.58
CA ASP A 428 -22.56 21.65 19.65
C ASP A 428 -22.05 23.12 19.65
N PHE A 429 -20.79 23.33 19.22
CA PHE A 429 -20.17 24.64 19.08
C PHE A 429 -19.85 25.04 17.63
N ALA A 430 -20.45 24.39 16.63
CA ALA A 430 -20.22 24.66 15.21
C ALA A 430 -20.47 26.12 14.77
N MET A 431 -21.28 26.87 15.54
CA MET A 431 -21.57 28.28 15.32
C MET A 431 -21.09 29.19 16.46
N GLN A 432 -20.28 28.66 17.40
CA GLN A 432 -19.82 29.33 18.62
C GLN A 432 -18.28 29.35 18.68
N HIS A 433 -17.64 29.67 17.56
CA HIS A 433 -16.19 29.61 17.37
C HIS A 433 -15.55 30.99 17.11
N TYR A 434 -14.24 31.02 16.89
CA TYR A 434 -13.50 32.23 16.53
C TYR A 434 -13.63 32.62 15.05
N SER A 435 -13.30 33.86 14.68
CA SER A 435 -13.28 34.30 13.28
C SER A 435 -12.12 33.67 12.50
N GLY A 436 -12.41 33.13 11.31
CA GLY A 436 -11.45 32.37 10.49
C GLY A 436 -11.35 30.88 10.82
N PHE A 437 -12.24 30.36 11.68
CA PHE A 437 -12.43 28.93 11.95
C PHE A 437 -12.89 28.17 10.70
N HIS A 438 -12.32 26.99 10.52
CA HIS A 438 -12.83 25.91 9.67
C HIS A 438 -12.25 24.58 10.15
N SER A 439 -12.90 23.45 9.88
CA SER A 439 -12.37 22.10 10.19
C SER A 439 -11.84 21.43 8.93
N THR A 440 -10.98 20.42 9.07
CA THR A 440 -10.97 19.35 8.05
C THR A 440 -12.30 18.59 8.11
N MET A 441 -12.80 18.19 6.94
CA MET A 441 -14.03 17.40 6.80
C MET A 441 -13.80 15.89 6.99
N ASP A 442 -12.54 15.44 7.05
CA ASP A 442 -12.23 14.05 7.35
C ASP A 442 -12.32 13.79 8.85
N HIS A 443 -13.54 13.57 9.33
CA HIS A 443 -13.82 13.23 10.72
C HIS A 443 -13.57 11.74 11.04
N ARG A 444 -13.03 10.93 10.12
CA ARG A 444 -12.70 9.51 10.38
C ARG A 444 -11.55 9.34 11.38
N THR A 445 -10.80 10.41 11.64
CA THR A 445 -9.82 10.51 12.73
C THR A 445 -10.48 10.70 14.10
N ALA A 446 -11.68 11.27 14.15
CA ALA A 446 -12.44 11.52 15.37
C ALA A 446 -13.31 10.32 15.80
N ILE A 447 -13.52 9.35 14.90
CA ILE A 447 -14.11 8.04 15.23
C ILE A 447 -13.14 7.31 16.17
N PRO A 448 -13.57 6.85 17.37
CA PRO A 448 -12.69 6.17 18.30
C PRO A 448 -12.14 4.88 17.69
N LYS A 449 -10.82 4.72 17.67
CA LYS A 449 -10.15 3.48 17.24
C LYS A 449 -9.44 2.85 18.42
N PRO A 450 -9.53 1.52 18.63
CA PRO A 450 -8.74 0.85 19.65
C PRO A 450 -7.25 1.04 19.34
N TYR A 451 -6.44 1.31 20.36
CA TYR A 451 -4.99 1.42 20.22
C TYR A 451 -4.26 0.43 21.14
N LEU A 452 -3.06 0.04 20.72
CA LEU A 452 -2.22 -0.94 21.38
C LEU A 452 -1.04 -0.22 22.02
N SER A 453 -0.98 -0.17 23.34
CA SER A 453 0.14 0.44 24.05
C SER A 453 1.32 -0.52 24.09
N PHE A 454 2.51 0.04 23.95
CA PHE A 454 3.78 -0.67 23.93
C PHE A 454 4.47 -0.53 25.29
N TYR A 455 4.86 -1.66 25.89
CA TYR A 455 5.72 -1.72 27.06
C TYR A 455 7.07 -2.34 26.66
N PRO A 456 8.13 -1.53 26.48
CA PRO A 456 9.48 -2.03 26.24
C PRO A 456 10.08 -2.56 27.54
N ALA A 457 10.47 -3.83 27.56
CA ALA A 457 11.03 -4.51 28.72
C ALA A 457 12.39 -5.17 28.40
N VAL A 458 13.10 -5.58 29.45
CA VAL A 458 14.20 -6.55 29.38
C VAL A 458 13.72 -7.94 29.80
N TRP A 459 14.20 -8.97 29.10
CA TRP A 459 13.95 -10.37 29.42
C TRP A 459 15.28 -11.16 29.48
N PRO A 460 15.55 -11.96 30.54
CA PRO A 460 16.82 -12.70 30.68
C PRO A 460 17.11 -13.58 29.47
N GLN A 461 18.23 -13.35 28.80
CA GLN A 461 18.52 -13.96 27.51
C GLN A 461 18.81 -15.46 27.63
N ASN A 462 19.31 -15.91 28.79
CA ASN A 462 19.46 -17.32 29.14
C ASN A 462 18.13 -18.06 29.42
N LYS A 463 16.98 -17.37 29.46
CA LYS A 463 15.64 -17.97 29.60
C LYS A 463 14.91 -18.11 28.25
N LEU A 464 15.54 -17.75 27.14
CA LEU A 464 14.96 -17.90 25.80
C LEU A 464 14.97 -19.37 25.38
N LYS A 465 13.86 -19.81 24.79
CA LYS A 465 13.67 -21.17 24.26
C LYS A 465 13.75 -21.14 22.73
N THR A 466 14.93 -20.86 22.19
CA THR A 466 15.10 -20.69 20.75
C THR A 466 15.35 -22.00 20.01
N ALA A 467 14.87 -22.05 18.76
CA ALA A 467 15.15 -23.15 17.84
C ALA A 467 15.02 -22.70 16.38
N ILE A 468 15.87 -23.28 15.52
CA ILE A 468 15.67 -23.30 14.07
C ILE A 468 14.89 -24.56 13.69
N ASN A 469 13.97 -24.43 12.74
CA ASN A 469 13.07 -25.48 12.32
C ASN A 469 13.29 -25.75 10.83
N MET A 470 13.79 -26.94 10.50
CA MET A 470 14.04 -27.36 9.11
C MET A 470 12.81 -28.09 8.56
N LEU A 471 12.40 -27.76 7.33
CA LEU A 471 11.30 -28.45 6.65
C LEU A 471 11.86 -29.63 5.84
N GLU A 472 11.45 -30.84 6.18
CA GLU A 472 11.93 -32.08 5.58
C GLU A 472 10.76 -32.90 5.00
N SER A 473 11.04 -33.82 4.07
CA SER A 473 10.04 -34.64 3.38
C SER A 473 9.45 -35.73 4.30
N GLY A 474 8.66 -35.31 5.28
CA GLY A 474 8.07 -36.14 6.33
C GLY A 474 7.68 -35.37 7.60
N GLY A 475 8.14 -34.12 7.78
CA GLY A 475 7.79 -33.30 8.94
C GLY A 475 8.71 -32.10 9.15
N THR A 476 8.66 -31.51 10.35
CA THR A 476 9.55 -30.43 10.76
C THR A 476 10.61 -30.96 11.73
N ARG A 477 11.90 -30.84 11.39
CA ARG A 477 13.00 -31.14 12.32
C ARG A 477 13.32 -29.88 13.13
N VAL A 478 13.03 -29.92 14.42
CA VAL A 478 13.35 -28.85 15.36
C VAL A 478 14.78 -29.03 15.87
N VAL A 479 15.62 -28.01 15.70
CA VAL A 479 16.99 -27.96 16.23
C VAL A 479 17.04 -26.81 17.24
N THR A 480 17.01 -27.16 18.52
CA THR A 480 17.16 -26.19 19.62
C THR A 480 18.49 -25.47 19.51
N THR A 481 18.46 -24.16 19.62
CA THR A 481 19.64 -23.29 19.59
C THR A 481 19.93 -22.76 20.99
N THR A 482 21.15 -22.24 21.19
CA THR A 482 21.57 -21.68 22.46
C THR A 482 21.66 -20.16 22.37
N PRO A 483 21.14 -19.43 23.37
CA PRO A 483 21.57 -18.06 23.66
C PRO A 483 23.10 -17.93 23.75
N PRO A 484 23.67 -16.70 23.70
CA PRO A 484 25.10 -16.47 23.86
C PRO A 484 25.76 -17.28 25.01
N PRO A 485 26.98 -17.81 24.83
CA PRO A 485 27.64 -18.59 25.89
C PRO A 485 28.17 -17.70 27.03
N LYS A 486 28.38 -16.41 26.74
CA LYS A 486 28.85 -15.41 27.67
C LYS A 486 28.01 -14.15 27.50
N PHE A 487 27.63 -13.57 28.64
CA PHE A 487 26.97 -12.28 28.74
C PHE A 487 27.76 -11.37 29.69
N GLU A 488 27.55 -10.06 29.62
CA GLU A 488 28.08 -9.08 30.57
C GLU A 488 27.00 -8.04 30.93
N GLU A 489 26.80 -7.80 32.22
CA GLU A 489 25.83 -6.82 32.74
C GLU A 489 26.06 -5.41 32.14
N ILE A 490 24.96 -4.71 31.84
CA ILE A 490 24.99 -3.34 31.34
C ILE A 490 25.12 -2.41 32.55
N GLY A 491 26.23 -1.67 32.61
CA GLY A 491 26.30 -0.48 33.47
C GLY A 491 25.56 0.69 32.83
N LYS A 492 25.13 1.66 33.65
CA LYS A 492 24.57 2.94 33.20
C LYS A 492 25.42 3.55 32.07
N ARG A 493 24.75 3.98 31.00
CA ARG A 493 25.39 4.54 29.79
C ARG A 493 26.21 5.79 30.13
N GLN A 494 27.20 6.07 29.29
CA GLN A 494 27.99 7.29 29.43
C GLN A 494 27.14 8.50 29.04
N SER A 495 27.18 9.55 29.86
CA SER A 495 26.62 10.86 29.55
C SER A 495 27.60 11.93 30.05
N TYR A 496 28.09 12.78 29.14
CA TYR A 496 29.12 13.77 29.44
C TYR A 496 29.05 15.01 28.55
N GLU A 497 29.49 16.14 29.11
CA GLU A 497 29.77 17.37 28.37
C GLU A 497 31.16 17.34 27.73
N ALA A 498 31.41 18.25 26.79
CA ALA A 498 32.62 18.24 25.98
C ALA A 498 33.92 18.20 26.78
N LEU A 499 34.75 17.20 26.51
CA LEU A 499 36.09 17.08 27.09
C LEU A 499 36.98 18.19 26.52
N ASN A 500 37.39 19.13 27.37
CA ASN A 500 38.09 20.36 26.99
C ASN A 500 37.26 21.19 25.98
N PRO A 501 36.21 21.91 26.42
CA PRO A 501 35.40 22.74 25.54
C PRO A 501 36.20 23.99 25.11
N VAL A 502 36.04 24.37 23.85
CA VAL A 502 36.74 25.52 23.25
C VAL A 502 35.92 26.79 23.45
N GLY A 503 36.49 27.78 24.14
CA GLY A 503 35.79 29.02 24.50
C GLY A 503 35.32 29.81 23.28
N PHE A 504 34.03 30.15 23.23
CA PHE A 504 33.36 30.64 22.01
C PHE A 504 34.02 31.86 21.34
N GLN A 505 34.65 32.74 22.13
CA GLN A 505 35.33 33.94 21.63
C GLN A 505 36.51 33.62 20.70
N SER A 506 37.11 32.42 20.82
CA SER A 506 38.20 31.96 19.93
C SER A 506 37.74 31.68 18.50
N PHE A 507 36.45 31.46 18.26
CA PHE A 507 35.91 31.27 16.91
C PHE A 507 35.69 32.59 16.15
N GLY A 508 35.84 33.75 16.80
CA GLY A 508 35.65 35.07 16.21
C GLY A 508 34.21 35.59 16.35
N PRO A 509 33.80 36.58 15.54
CA PRO A 509 32.47 37.18 15.62
C PRO A 509 31.38 36.19 15.21
N THR A 510 30.23 36.25 15.89
CA THR A 510 29.04 35.45 15.57
C THR A 510 27.98 36.25 14.82
N THR A 511 27.02 35.53 14.24
CA THR A 511 25.76 36.07 13.73
C THR A 511 24.63 35.07 14.00
N ARG A 512 23.39 35.56 14.02
CA ARG A 512 22.20 34.72 14.01
C ARG A 512 22.10 33.97 12.68
N ALA A 513 22.06 32.64 12.75
CA ALA A 513 21.79 31.74 11.62
C ALA A 513 21.16 30.44 12.13
N ARG A 514 20.55 29.65 11.24
CA ARG A 514 19.99 28.33 11.59
C ARG A 514 21.14 27.38 11.94
N LEU A 515 21.00 26.55 12.96
CA LEU A 515 21.99 25.50 13.25
C LEU A 515 22.23 24.61 12.01
N GLY A 516 21.17 24.36 11.23
CA GLY A 516 21.18 23.62 9.97
C GLY A 516 21.99 24.24 8.82
N ASP A 517 22.34 25.53 8.89
CA ASP A 517 23.28 26.16 7.93
C ASP A 517 24.73 25.72 8.16
N VAL A 518 25.06 25.11 9.31
CA VAL A 518 26.40 24.58 9.63
C VAL A 518 26.42 23.07 9.79
N VAL A 519 25.37 22.45 10.35
CA VAL A 519 25.35 20.99 10.61
C VAL A 519 24.19 20.26 9.94
N LEU A 520 24.41 18.96 9.69
CA LEU A 520 23.33 18.00 9.49
C LEU A 520 22.93 17.41 10.85
N ALA A 521 21.77 16.77 10.87
CA ALA A 521 21.28 16.02 12.02
C ALA A 521 20.47 14.81 11.55
N ARG A 522 20.32 13.83 12.43
CA ARG A 522 19.39 12.71 12.28
C ARG A 522 18.66 12.51 13.60
N SER A 523 17.42 12.06 13.53
CA SER A 523 16.68 11.57 14.69
C SER A 523 15.77 10.40 14.34
N GLY A 524 15.36 9.66 15.37
CA GLY A 524 14.47 8.50 15.29
C GLY A 524 14.13 7.97 16.68
N ASP A 525 12.98 7.32 16.82
CA ASP A 525 12.51 6.76 18.08
C ASP A 525 13.26 5.48 18.49
N LYS A 526 13.24 5.14 19.78
CA LYS A 526 13.41 3.75 20.22
C LYS A 526 12.47 3.52 21.40
N GLY A 527 11.22 3.20 21.08
CA GLY A 527 10.12 3.17 22.04
C GLY A 527 9.69 4.57 22.48
N GLY A 528 9.57 4.81 23.80
CA GLY A 528 9.18 6.12 24.35
C GLY A 528 10.26 7.22 24.24
N ASN A 529 11.42 6.92 23.67
CA ASN A 529 12.61 7.77 23.67
C ASN A 529 12.94 8.26 22.24
N ALA A 530 13.56 9.45 22.11
CA ALA A 530 14.06 9.95 20.84
C ALA A 530 15.60 10.05 20.84
N ASN A 531 16.23 9.49 19.80
CA ASN A 531 17.67 9.60 19.54
C ASN A 531 17.90 10.78 18.59
N ILE A 532 18.93 11.60 18.80
CA ILE A 532 19.21 12.82 18.03
C ILE A 532 20.73 13.01 17.87
N GLY A 533 21.26 12.71 16.68
CA GLY A 533 22.67 12.95 16.33
C GLY A 533 22.86 14.18 15.45
N PHE A 534 23.75 15.09 15.83
CA PHE A 534 24.16 16.26 15.04
C PHE A 534 25.59 16.09 14.56
N PHE A 535 25.89 16.37 13.29
CA PHE A 535 27.22 16.12 12.71
C PHE A 535 27.66 17.17 11.68
N VAL A 536 28.97 17.38 11.57
CA VAL A 536 29.57 18.29 10.59
C VAL A 536 29.62 17.60 9.21
N PRO A 537 28.90 18.10 8.18
CA PRO A 537 28.82 17.45 6.88
C PRO A 537 30.14 17.56 6.11
N THR A 538 30.49 16.51 5.37
CA THR A 538 31.83 16.33 4.80
C THR A 538 31.88 16.53 3.29
N ASN A 539 30.82 16.14 2.58
CA ASN A 539 30.79 16.01 1.12
C ASN A 539 29.53 16.63 0.47
N LEU A 540 28.73 17.42 1.21
CA LEU A 540 27.70 18.25 0.59
C LEU A 540 28.34 19.25 -0.39
N PRO A 541 27.66 19.68 -1.46
CA PRO A 541 28.11 20.78 -2.32
C PRO A 541 28.48 22.07 -1.56
N SER A 542 27.87 22.32 -0.40
CA SER A 542 28.19 23.43 0.50
C SER A 542 29.17 23.11 1.65
N SER A 543 29.74 21.91 1.74
CA SER A 543 30.70 21.53 2.79
C SER A 543 32.08 22.16 2.58
N TYR A 544 32.86 22.27 3.67
CA TYR A 544 34.30 22.50 3.54
C TYR A 544 34.98 21.24 2.98
N SER A 545 36.05 21.40 2.21
CA SER A 545 36.93 20.28 1.88
C SER A 545 37.49 19.62 3.15
N HIS A 546 37.58 18.29 3.18
CA HIS A 546 37.97 17.49 4.36
C HIS A 546 39.30 17.88 5.02
N GLY A 547 40.25 18.46 4.27
CA GLY A 547 41.53 18.99 4.78
C GLY A 547 41.49 20.46 5.25
N SER A 548 40.32 21.09 5.33
CA SER A 548 40.17 22.48 5.77
C SER A 548 40.26 22.60 7.29
N PRO A 549 41.03 23.55 7.85
CA PRO A 549 40.99 23.87 9.28
C PRO A 549 39.57 24.15 9.79
N LEU A 550 38.73 24.79 8.96
CA LEU A 550 37.33 25.08 9.30
C LEU A 550 36.49 23.83 9.57
N TYR A 551 36.84 22.65 9.02
CA TYR A 551 36.11 21.41 9.31
C TYR A 551 36.35 20.96 10.77
N ALA A 552 37.61 20.94 11.20
CA ALA A 552 37.99 20.64 12.59
C ALA A 552 37.52 21.74 13.57
N GLU A 553 37.68 23.01 13.21
CA GLU A 553 37.20 24.13 14.04
C GLU A 553 35.66 24.13 14.18
N THR A 554 34.91 23.69 13.16
CA THR A 554 33.46 23.53 13.26
C THR A 554 33.08 22.37 14.19
N TRP A 555 33.87 21.29 14.22
CA TRP A 555 33.66 20.20 15.18
C TRP A 555 33.90 20.66 16.63
N ASP A 556 35.00 21.37 16.89
CA ASP A 556 35.27 21.94 18.22
C ASP A 556 34.19 22.94 18.66
N TRP A 557 33.66 23.76 17.73
CA TRP A 557 32.50 24.60 18.01
C TRP A 557 31.25 23.77 18.30
N LEU A 558 30.92 22.79 17.46
CA LEU A 558 29.70 21.98 17.56
C LEU A 558 29.61 21.27 18.90
N ARG A 559 30.69 20.58 19.31
CA ARG A 559 30.72 19.84 20.58
C ARG A 559 30.71 20.77 21.80
N SER A 560 31.38 21.93 21.72
CA SER A 560 31.36 22.93 22.79
C SER A 560 30.03 23.69 22.88
N PHE A 561 29.28 23.78 21.78
CA PHE A 561 27.99 24.48 21.68
C PHE A 561 26.81 23.60 22.12
N LEU A 562 26.70 22.38 21.56
CA LEU A 562 25.63 21.45 21.89
C LEU A 562 25.93 20.73 23.21
N THR A 563 25.59 21.40 24.31
CA THR A 563 25.58 20.86 25.68
C THR A 563 24.18 20.35 26.06
N ILE A 564 24.06 19.59 27.16
CA ILE A 564 22.75 19.17 27.69
C ILE A 564 21.87 20.39 28.01
N PRO A 565 22.33 21.43 28.74
CA PRO A 565 21.56 22.66 28.92
C PRO A 565 21.17 23.34 27.60
N LYS A 566 22.04 23.30 26.58
CA LYS A 566 21.73 23.92 25.28
C LYS A 566 20.66 23.16 24.51
N LEU A 567 20.64 21.83 24.56
CA LEU A 567 19.54 21.05 23.98
C LEU A 567 18.20 21.40 24.65
N LYS A 568 18.17 21.50 26.00
CA LYS A 568 16.96 21.91 26.74
C LYS A 568 16.49 23.32 26.34
N GLU A 569 17.42 24.27 26.21
CA GLU A 569 17.13 25.63 25.72
C GLU A 569 16.56 25.62 24.29
N MET A 570 17.09 24.78 23.40
CA MET A 570 16.61 24.64 22.02
C MET A 570 15.22 23.98 21.93
N PHE A 571 14.88 23.09 22.86
CA PHE A 571 13.54 22.48 22.94
C PHE A 571 12.44 23.47 23.34
N ARG A 572 12.77 24.53 24.09
CA ARG A 572 11.84 25.61 24.51
C ARG A 572 10.57 25.03 25.17
N GLU A 573 9.39 25.47 24.72
CA GLU A 573 8.06 25.03 25.20
C GLU A 573 7.77 23.54 24.97
N SER A 574 8.59 22.82 24.18
CA SER A 574 8.49 21.36 24.01
C SER A 574 9.34 20.55 25.00
N TRP A 575 10.09 21.21 25.89
CA TRP A 575 10.78 20.57 27.01
C TRP A 575 9.82 20.26 28.17
N SER A 576 10.08 19.16 28.90
CA SER A 576 9.44 18.84 30.18
C SER A 576 10.50 18.34 31.15
N ASP A 577 10.42 18.73 32.42
CA ASP A 577 11.34 18.24 33.45
C ASP A 577 11.11 16.77 33.83
N SER A 578 10.08 16.13 33.28
CA SER A 578 9.93 14.68 33.28
C SER A 578 10.85 13.97 32.27
N PHE A 579 11.50 14.69 31.35
CA PHE A 579 12.42 14.10 30.38
C PHE A 579 13.86 14.06 30.92
N PHE A 580 14.48 12.89 30.87
CA PHE A 580 15.92 12.75 31.06
C PHE A 580 16.65 12.88 29.71
N VAL A 581 17.95 13.22 29.73
CA VAL A 581 18.75 13.36 28.52
C VAL A 581 20.20 12.90 28.74
N GLU A 582 20.67 12.03 27.85
CA GLU A 582 22.07 11.63 27.76
C GLU A 582 22.78 12.34 26.59
N ARG A 583 24.10 12.51 26.70
CA ARG A 583 24.95 13.15 25.67
C ARG A 583 26.29 12.41 25.54
N VAL A 584 26.69 12.09 24.30
CA VAL A 584 28.02 11.53 23.98
C VAL A 584 28.62 12.17 22.72
N GLU A 585 29.93 12.01 22.53
CA GLU A 585 30.67 12.47 21.34
C GLU A 585 31.22 11.30 20.53
N PHE A 586 30.99 11.32 19.21
CA PHE A 586 31.59 10.41 18.25
C PHE A 586 32.66 11.16 17.45
N GLU A 587 33.80 11.41 18.11
CA GLU A 587 34.94 12.19 17.62
C GLU A 587 35.32 11.87 16.17
N ALA A 588 35.48 10.57 15.85
CA ALA A 588 36.00 10.13 14.55
C ALA A 588 34.99 10.19 13.39
N ILE A 589 33.74 10.58 13.65
CA ILE A 589 32.77 11.02 12.62
C ILE A 589 32.32 12.48 12.79
N MET A 590 32.87 13.20 13.79
CA MET A 590 32.52 14.57 14.16
C MET A 590 31.03 14.77 14.45
N ALA A 591 30.47 13.92 15.32
CA ALA A 591 29.07 13.98 15.73
C ALA A 591 28.88 14.10 17.26
N VAL A 592 27.87 14.87 17.68
CA VAL A 592 27.35 14.90 19.06
C VAL A 592 26.01 14.18 19.06
N HIS A 593 25.82 13.21 19.95
CA HIS A 593 24.58 12.43 20.02
C HIS A 593 23.87 12.60 21.35
N PHE A 594 22.53 12.74 21.30
CA PHE A 594 21.65 12.83 22.45
C PHE A 594 20.58 11.73 22.45
N VAL A 595 20.26 11.22 23.63
CA VAL A 595 19.07 10.38 23.86
C VAL A 595 18.13 11.16 24.77
N VAL A 596 16.93 11.49 24.30
CA VAL A 596 15.91 12.20 25.09
C VAL A 596 14.83 11.20 25.52
N TYR A 597 14.75 10.96 26.82
CA TYR A 597 13.99 9.88 27.42
C TYR A 597 12.54 10.29 27.71
N GLY A 598 11.59 9.37 27.47
CA GLY A 598 10.15 9.55 27.72
C GLY A 598 9.43 10.56 26.82
N VAL A 599 10.15 11.19 25.88
CA VAL A 599 9.63 12.30 25.05
C VAL A 599 8.53 11.88 24.06
N LEU A 600 8.41 10.58 23.75
CA LEU A 600 7.36 10.02 22.90
C LEU A 600 6.27 9.27 23.70
N GLY A 601 6.30 9.31 25.04
CA GLY A 601 5.32 8.62 25.88
C GLY A 601 5.39 7.10 25.71
N ARG A 602 4.30 6.50 25.21
CA ARG A 602 4.19 5.05 24.94
C ARG A 602 4.93 4.61 23.65
N GLY A 603 5.60 5.53 22.95
CA GLY A 603 6.19 5.30 21.64
C GLY A 603 5.13 5.28 20.53
N VAL A 604 5.54 4.92 19.31
CA VAL A 604 4.77 5.09 18.05
C VAL A 604 3.28 4.73 18.15
N SER A 605 2.93 3.62 18.80
CA SER A 605 1.54 3.10 18.85
C SER A 605 0.62 3.76 19.89
N GLY A 606 1.13 4.74 20.64
CA GLY A 606 0.39 5.53 21.63
C GLY A 606 1.11 6.84 21.96
N SER A 607 1.65 7.51 20.94
CA SER A 607 2.32 8.81 21.10
C SER A 607 1.36 9.94 20.78
N SER A 608 1.16 10.85 21.73
CA SER A 608 0.38 12.05 21.46
C SER A 608 1.08 12.97 20.46
N ARG A 609 2.41 12.90 20.27
CA ARG A 609 3.15 13.78 19.33
C ARG A 609 2.80 13.47 17.87
N LEU A 610 2.68 14.53 17.05
CA LEU A 610 2.46 14.41 15.60
C LEU A 610 3.62 13.67 14.89
N ASP A 611 4.86 13.93 15.33
CA ASP A 611 6.04 13.16 14.93
C ASP A 611 6.27 12.01 15.92
N ALA A 612 5.39 11.02 15.87
CA ALA A 612 5.39 9.85 16.77
C ALA A 612 6.65 8.96 16.64
N PHE A 613 7.43 9.14 15.57
CA PHE A 613 8.71 8.46 15.30
C PHE A 613 9.94 9.34 15.60
N ALA A 614 9.76 10.57 16.10
CA ALA A 614 10.81 11.58 16.22
C ALA A 614 11.68 11.82 14.96
N LYS A 615 11.19 11.52 13.75
CA LYS A 615 11.98 11.56 12.50
C LYS A 615 12.20 12.98 11.96
N GLY A 616 11.34 13.93 12.31
CA GLY A 616 11.50 15.36 12.03
C GLY A 616 12.19 16.16 13.15
N MET A 617 12.34 15.58 14.35
CA MET A 617 12.88 16.27 15.53
C MET A 617 14.29 16.87 15.30
N GLY A 618 15.18 16.17 14.60
CA GLY A 618 16.51 16.66 14.24
C GLY A 618 16.48 17.84 13.28
N ASP A 619 15.59 17.82 12.27
CA ASP A 619 15.45 18.94 11.32
C ASP A 619 14.75 20.16 11.95
N TRP A 620 13.81 19.95 12.89
CA TRP A 620 13.28 21.03 13.73
C TRP A 620 14.39 21.71 14.55
N LEU A 621 15.25 20.92 15.20
CA LEU A 621 16.38 21.45 15.99
C LEU A 621 17.48 22.08 15.13
N ARG A 622 17.61 21.68 13.86
CA ARG A 622 18.43 22.40 12.86
C ARG A 622 17.82 23.75 12.47
N ASP A 623 16.50 23.87 12.39
CA ASP A 623 15.84 25.14 12.04
C ASP A 623 15.90 26.18 13.17
N VAL A 624 16.20 25.75 14.40
CA VAL A 624 16.48 26.65 15.52
C VAL A 624 17.66 27.56 15.19
N GLU A 625 17.39 28.86 15.12
CA GLU A 625 18.43 29.88 15.00
C GLU A 625 19.27 30.01 16.28
N VAL A 626 20.59 30.02 16.10
CA VAL A 626 21.62 30.10 17.14
C VAL A 626 22.69 31.15 16.78
N GLU A 627 23.60 31.43 17.71
CA GLU A 627 24.79 32.25 17.43
C GLU A 627 25.87 31.38 16.75
N VAL A 628 26.13 31.67 15.48
CA VAL A 628 27.09 30.94 14.63
C VAL A 628 28.29 31.83 14.31
N PRO A 629 29.54 31.40 14.58
CA PRO A 629 30.74 32.11 14.13
C PRO A 629 30.75 32.32 12.61
N VAL A 630 30.90 33.56 12.16
CA VAL A 630 30.67 33.99 10.77
C VAL A 630 31.52 33.18 9.76
N LYS A 631 32.75 32.82 10.14
CA LYS A 631 33.67 31.99 9.32
C LYS A 631 33.09 30.62 8.92
N PHE A 632 32.17 30.06 9.71
CA PHE A 632 31.51 28.78 9.42
C PHE A 632 30.33 28.90 8.46
N LEU A 633 29.85 30.13 8.20
CA LEU A 633 28.87 30.42 7.16
C LEU A 633 29.56 30.84 5.86
N GLU A 634 30.55 31.73 5.95
CA GLU A 634 31.33 32.21 4.78
C GLU A 634 32.15 31.10 4.13
N GLY A 635 32.66 30.14 4.91
CA GLY A 635 33.42 28.99 4.39
C GLY A 635 32.57 27.95 3.64
N ARG A 636 31.23 28.04 3.67
CA ARG A 636 30.32 27.07 3.05
C ARG A 636 29.79 27.55 1.70
N VAL A 637 30.48 27.14 0.63
CA VAL A 637 30.25 27.65 -0.73
C VAL A 637 28.98 27.06 -1.36
N LYS A 638 27.80 27.59 -1.01
CA LYS A 638 26.55 27.28 -1.73
C LYS A 638 26.69 27.67 -3.21
N GLY A 639 26.35 26.75 -4.11
CA GLY A 639 26.47 26.92 -5.56
C GLY A 639 25.75 28.17 -6.11
N LYS A 640 26.17 28.63 -7.29
CA LYS A 640 25.90 29.99 -7.85
C LYS A 640 24.43 30.50 -7.85
N ALA A 641 23.44 29.65 -7.63
CA ALA A 641 22.02 30.04 -7.61
C ALA A 641 21.59 30.86 -6.37
N VAL A 642 22.24 30.69 -5.21
CA VAL A 642 21.73 31.24 -3.92
C VAL A 642 22.44 32.54 -3.49
N ALA A 643 23.67 32.78 -3.94
CA ALA A 643 24.48 33.95 -3.54
C ALA A 643 23.78 35.31 -3.76
N GLY A 644 22.89 35.39 -4.75
CA GLY A 644 22.12 36.59 -5.07
C GLY A 644 21.11 37.05 -4.00
N ARG A 645 20.72 36.21 -3.03
CA ARG A 645 19.80 36.62 -1.94
C ARG A 645 20.55 37.30 -0.79
N TYR A 646 21.51 36.62 -0.17
CA TYR A 646 22.27 37.16 0.96
C TYR A 646 23.07 38.43 0.60
N ALA A 647 23.64 38.51 -0.61
CA ALA A 647 24.36 39.69 -1.06
C ALA A 647 23.46 40.92 -1.27
N ALA A 648 22.18 40.72 -1.63
CA ALA A 648 21.24 41.80 -1.87
C ALA A 648 20.83 42.50 -0.56
N GLU A 649 20.46 41.74 0.47
CA GLU A 649 19.97 42.29 1.74
C GLU A 649 21.08 43.05 2.49
N TYR A 650 22.32 42.53 2.49
CA TYR A 650 23.48 43.23 3.05
C TYR A 650 23.82 44.52 2.27
N SER A 651 23.79 44.48 0.93
CA SER A 651 24.08 45.67 0.10
C SER A 651 23.04 46.78 0.30
N VAL A 652 21.75 46.43 0.36
CA VAL A 652 20.65 47.37 0.60
C VAL A 652 20.73 47.97 2.00
N SER A 653 21.05 47.17 3.03
CA SER A 653 21.22 47.66 4.40
C SER A 653 22.34 48.69 4.53
N ILE A 654 23.51 48.43 3.90
CA ILE A 654 24.65 49.35 3.90
C ILE A 654 24.33 50.63 3.10
N MET A 655 23.61 50.53 1.98
CA MET A 655 23.13 51.72 1.24
C MET A 655 22.13 52.55 2.05
N PHE A 656 21.13 51.93 2.68
CA PHE A 656 20.13 52.66 3.47
C PHE A 656 20.72 53.38 4.68
N LYS A 657 21.76 52.80 5.32
CA LYS A 657 22.49 53.47 6.41
C LYS A 657 23.24 54.70 5.89
N LYS A 658 24.04 54.53 4.83
CA LYS A 658 24.75 55.65 4.16
C LYS A 658 23.82 56.71 3.55
N LEU A 659 22.56 56.39 3.27
CA LEU A 659 21.56 57.36 2.78
C LEU A 659 20.89 58.11 3.94
N LYS A 660 20.49 57.43 5.03
CA LYS A 660 19.92 58.07 6.23
C LYS A 660 20.89 59.05 6.89
N ASP A 661 22.16 58.67 6.98
CA ASP A 661 23.22 59.51 7.56
C ASP A 661 23.55 60.75 6.69
N LYS A 662 23.02 60.81 5.46
CA LYS A 662 23.21 61.91 4.50
C LYS A 662 21.98 62.83 4.34
N ILE A 663 20.88 62.54 5.04
CA ILE A 663 19.61 63.28 4.94
C ILE A 663 19.29 64.05 6.25
N LYS A 664 20.09 63.86 7.31
CA LYS A 664 20.00 64.68 8.55
C LYS A 664 20.93 65.90 8.48
N GLY A 665 20.52 66.91 7.72
CA GLY A 665 21.14 68.23 7.69
C GLY A 665 20.15 69.29 7.20
N ASP A 666 20.23 70.48 7.80
CA ASP A 666 19.65 71.76 7.38
C ASP A 666 18.13 71.86 7.12
N ASP A 667 17.40 71.93 8.25
CA ASP A 667 16.52 73.02 8.68
C ASP A 667 15.62 73.87 7.72
N SER A 668 14.54 74.37 8.35
CA SER A 668 13.80 75.62 8.08
C SER A 668 12.58 75.71 7.12
N SER A 669 11.40 75.77 7.75
CA SER A 669 10.37 76.83 7.60
C SER A 669 9.24 76.80 6.52
N THR A 670 8.09 77.35 6.96
CA THR A 670 6.93 77.91 6.22
C THR A 670 6.02 77.03 5.33
N ARG A 671 4.77 76.91 5.81
CA ARG A 671 3.50 76.82 5.04
C ARG A 671 3.12 78.23 4.51
N PRO A 672 2.31 78.41 3.43
CA PRO A 672 0.85 78.17 3.52
C PRO A 672 0.15 77.65 2.24
N SER A 673 -1.17 77.56 2.35
CA SER A 673 -2.19 77.05 1.41
C SER A 673 -2.37 77.85 0.11
N TYR A 674 -2.92 77.20 -0.92
CA TYR A 674 -4.29 77.44 -1.42
C TYR A 674 -4.71 76.25 -2.32
N GLY A 675 -5.98 76.18 -2.73
CA GLY A 675 -6.47 75.19 -3.70
C GLY A 675 -7.86 75.56 -4.24
N THR A 676 -8.28 74.91 -5.33
CA THR A 676 -9.67 74.85 -5.80
C THR A 676 -9.85 73.74 -6.84
N ASP A 677 -11.12 73.38 -7.02
CA ASP A 677 -11.70 72.30 -7.83
C ASP A 677 -11.50 72.45 -9.35
N ASP A 678 -11.61 71.35 -10.12
CA ASP A 678 -12.88 71.02 -10.82
C ASP A 678 -12.89 69.57 -11.37
N HIS A 679 -14.05 69.08 -11.84
CA HIS A 679 -14.33 67.70 -12.28
C HIS A 679 -14.17 67.46 -13.80
N ASN A 680 -13.69 66.27 -14.20
CA ASN A 680 -14.54 65.23 -14.82
C ASN A 680 -13.87 63.90 -15.28
N GLN A 681 -14.67 62.82 -15.16
CA GLN A 681 -14.79 61.62 -16.04
C GLN A 681 -13.63 60.64 -16.33
N ASN A 682 -13.75 59.46 -15.70
CA ASN A 682 -13.88 58.12 -16.31
C ASN A 682 -12.78 57.49 -17.20
N SER A 683 -12.10 56.51 -16.60
CA SER A 683 -11.93 55.12 -17.08
C SER A 683 -11.73 54.81 -18.58
N ASN A 684 -10.61 54.16 -18.91
CA ASN A 684 -10.60 52.69 -19.08
C ASN A 684 -9.19 52.08 -19.25
N ASN A 685 -9.08 50.76 -19.04
CA ASN A 685 -7.87 49.95 -19.22
C ASN A 685 -8.07 48.94 -20.38
N PRO A 686 -7.26 48.99 -21.46
CA PRO A 686 -7.38 48.04 -22.57
C PRO A 686 -6.04 47.38 -22.98
N TYR A 687 -5.76 46.16 -22.52
CA TYR A 687 -4.74 45.30 -23.16
C TYR A 687 -5.16 43.83 -23.23
N TYR A 688 -5.67 43.45 -24.40
CA TYR A 688 -5.67 42.07 -24.90
C TYR A 688 -5.72 42.13 -26.44
N ASN A 689 -4.73 41.54 -27.13
CA ASN A 689 -4.85 40.87 -28.45
C ASN A 689 -3.46 40.59 -29.08
N SER A 690 -3.37 39.42 -29.72
CA SER A 690 -2.34 39.01 -30.70
C SER A 690 -2.79 39.45 -32.14
N PRO A 691 -2.15 39.12 -33.31
CA PRO A 691 -1.35 37.92 -33.62
C PRO A 691 -0.23 38.01 -34.72
N GLN A 692 0.31 36.83 -35.09
CA GLN A 692 0.76 36.35 -36.43
C GLN A 692 2.17 36.64 -37.05
N GLU A 693 2.90 35.52 -37.24
CA GLU A 693 3.54 34.96 -38.46
C GLU A 693 4.70 35.62 -39.26
N GLN A 694 5.70 34.76 -39.56
CA GLN A 694 6.60 34.61 -40.75
C GLN A 694 8.11 34.59 -40.41
N GLN A 695 9.02 33.85 -41.09
CA GLN A 695 8.97 32.51 -41.74
C GLN A 695 10.44 32.01 -41.99
N HIS A 696 10.63 30.83 -42.61
CA HIS A 696 11.89 30.28 -43.18
C HIS A 696 12.99 29.68 -42.23
N ASN A 697 13.80 28.66 -42.60
CA ASN A 697 13.63 27.51 -43.55
C ASN A 697 14.80 26.46 -43.41
N VAL A 698 14.68 25.30 -44.09
CA VAL A 698 15.75 24.28 -44.44
C VAL A 698 16.15 23.17 -43.43
N ALA A 699 16.46 21.98 -43.98
CA ALA A 699 16.99 20.71 -43.40
C ALA A 699 17.88 20.01 -44.51
N PRO A 700 18.30 18.70 -44.55
CA PRO A 700 18.06 17.54 -43.66
C PRO A 700 19.23 16.48 -43.48
N THR A 701 18.97 15.43 -42.67
CA THR A 701 19.37 13.98 -42.72
C THR A 701 20.60 13.42 -43.48
N GLU A 702 21.28 12.38 -42.92
CA GLU A 702 21.32 10.93 -43.36
C GLU A 702 22.43 10.11 -42.62
N LYS A 703 22.10 8.99 -41.93
CA LYS A 703 22.24 7.53 -42.27
C LYS A 703 23.63 6.84 -42.20
N TYR A 704 23.70 5.70 -41.47
CA TYR A 704 24.24 4.43 -41.99
C TYR A 704 23.67 3.21 -41.22
N GLN A 705 23.81 1.98 -41.74
CA GLN A 705 23.28 0.72 -41.17
C GLN A 705 24.15 -0.49 -41.58
N ALA A 706 24.16 -1.59 -40.81
CA ALA A 706 25.00 -2.77 -41.05
C ALA A 706 24.22 -4.01 -41.58
N PRO A 707 24.85 -4.92 -42.36
CA PRO A 707 24.18 -6.05 -43.02
C PRO A 707 24.22 -7.41 -42.24
N PRO A 708 23.40 -8.42 -42.62
CA PRO A 708 23.20 -9.67 -41.86
C PRO A 708 23.84 -10.95 -42.46
N GLY A 709 23.87 -12.06 -41.70
CA GLY A 709 24.22 -13.42 -42.12
C GLY A 709 23.64 -14.51 -41.19
N PRO A 710 23.52 -15.80 -41.60
CA PRO A 710 22.45 -16.68 -41.09
C PRO A 710 22.84 -18.01 -40.37
N PRO A 711 21.89 -18.61 -39.60
CA PRO A 711 21.92 -19.97 -39.01
C PRO A 711 21.36 -21.03 -40.04
N PRO A 712 20.93 -22.30 -39.72
CA PRO A 712 20.80 -23.01 -38.43
C PRO A 712 21.21 -24.52 -38.43
N ASN A 713 20.92 -25.28 -37.34
CA ASN A 713 20.12 -26.52 -37.46
C ASN A 713 19.55 -27.10 -36.14
N GLN A 714 18.47 -27.89 -36.26
CA GLN A 714 17.83 -28.72 -35.22
C GLN A 714 17.88 -30.21 -35.61
N ALA A 715 17.59 -31.12 -34.68
CA ALA A 715 17.15 -32.50 -34.95
C ALA A 715 16.21 -33.00 -33.83
N SER A 716 15.28 -33.93 -34.14
CA SER A 716 14.15 -34.26 -33.26
C SER A 716 13.55 -35.66 -33.47
N SER A 717 13.24 -36.38 -32.39
CA SER A 717 12.28 -37.51 -32.34
C SER A 717 12.03 -37.92 -30.87
N SER A 718 10.85 -38.23 -30.29
CA SER A 718 9.45 -38.54 -30.72
C SER A 718 9.05 -40.03 -30.77
N SER A 719 8.30 -40.53 -29.78
CA SER A 719 7.34 -41.65 -29.89
C SER A 719 6.39 -41.76 -28.66
N LYS A 720 5.24 -42.43 -28.81
CA LYS A 720 4.23 -42.76 -27.77
C LYS A 720 4.41 -44.26 -27.32
N SER A 721 3.56 -45.00 -26.60
CA SER A 721 2.11 -44.92 -26.24
C SER A 721 1.69 -45.98 -25.17
N GLU A 722 0.57 -45.72 -24.47
CA GLU A 722 -0.49 -46.68 -24.01
C GLU A 722 -0.19 -47.94 -23.15
N TYR A 723 -0.93 -48.17 -22.03
CA TYR A 723 -2.16 -49.01 -21.96
C TYR A 723 -2.79 -49.03 -20.53
N SER A 724 -3.84 -49.83 -20.25
CA SER A 724 -4.76 -49.74 -19.08
C SER A 724 -4.97 -51.03 -18.22
N ALA A 725 -5.64 -50.90 -17.06
CA ALA A 725 -6.04 -51.96 -16.09
C ALA A 725 -7.35 -52.73 -16.49
N PRO A 726 -7.85 -53.81 -15.80
CA PRO A 726 -8.43 -53.85 -14.41
C PRO A 726 -8.11 -55.22 -13.70
N PRO A 727 -8.98 -56.02 -12.97
CA PRO A 727 -10.19 -55.82 -12.11
C PRO A 727 -10.21 -56.61 -10.73
N GLY A 728 -11.30 -56.54 -9.93
CA GLY A 728 -11.82 -57.69 -9.11
C GLY A 728 -11.98 -57.57 -7.56
N PRO A 729 -13.10 -58.04 -6.92
CA PRO A 729 -13.34 -57.90 -5.45
C PRO A 729 -13.70 -59.25 -4.67
N PRO A 730 -14.51 -59.36 -3.56
CA PRO A 730 -14.15 -60.09 -2.29
C PRO A 730 -15.07 -61.32 -1.92
N PRO A 731 -14.93 -62.06 -0.75
CA PRO A 731 -15.61 -61.72 0.54
C PRO A 731 -15.11 -62.35 1.91
N HIS A 732 -15.87 -62.06 3.00
CA HIS A 732 -15.86 -62.36 4.47
C HIS A 732 -15.50 -63.73 5.14
N HIS A 733 -15.19 -63.69 6.47
CA HIS A 733 -15.81 -64.42 7.64
C HIS A 733 -15.23 -63.85 9.00
N ARG A 734 -15.94 -63.36 10.05
CA ARG A 734 -16.82 -63.92 11.15
C ARG A 734 -16.11 -64.71 12.28
N SER A 735 -16.50 -64.71 13.59
CA SER A 735 -17.40 -63.95 14.55
C SER A 735 -17.28 -64.61 15.98
N SER A 736 -17.73 -64.18 17.18
CA SER A 736 -18.56 -63.08 17.81
C SER A 736 -17.90 -62.63 19.16
N SER A 737 -18.42 -62.36 20.40
CA SER A 737 -19.69 -62.22 21.23
C SER A 737 -19.25 -61.77 22.68
N TYR A 738 -19.99 -61.36 23.75
CA TYR A 738 -21.41 -61.25 24.23
C TYR A 738 -21.57 -60.15 25.36
N THR A 739 -22.66 -60.07 26.15
CA THR A 739 -23.06 -58.94 27.08
C THR A 739 -23.91 -59.35 28.34
N ALA A 740 -24.23 -58.56 29.42
CA ALA A 740 -23.86 -57.18 29.85
C ALA A 740 -23.94 -56.77 31.40
N PRO A 741 -25.09 -56.69 32.12
CA PRO A 741 -25.34 -55.72 33.25
C PRO A 741 -25.55 -56.34 34.68
N PRO A 742 -25.93 -55.67 35.83
CA PRO A 742 -26.39 -54.27 36.12
C PRO A 742 -25.80 -53.57 37.42
N GLY A 743 -26.55 -52.71 38.15
CA GLY A 743 -26.25 -52.03 39.46
C GLY A 743 -27.53 -51.67 40.27
N PRO A 744 -27.63 -50.72 41.27
CA PRO A 744 -26.71 -49.91 42.13
C PRO A 744 -26.90 -50.29 43.66
N PRO A 745 -27.09 -49.46 44.75
CA PRO A 745 -26.71 -48.09 45.23
C PRO A 745 -25.97 -48.16 46.65
N PRO A 746 -26.27 -47.49 47.82
CA PRO A 746 -26.78 -46.14 48.25
C PRO A 746 -26.11 -45.42 49.52
N GLU A 747 -26.41 -44.11 49.73
CA GLU A 747 -26.65 -43.30 51.00
C GLU A 747 -25.63 -42.92 52.15
N ARG A 748 -25.88 -41.72 52.76
CA ARG A 748 -25.56 -41.14 54.12
C ARG A 748 -24.10 -40.70 54.47
N GLU A 749 -23.74 -39.80 55.43
CA GLU A 749 -24.29 -38.67 56.28
C GLU A 749 -23.08 -38.04 57.07
N SER A 750 -23.04 -36.90 57.81
CA SER A 750 -23.81 -35.62 57.94
C SER A 750 -23.06 -34.60 58.88
N SER A 751 -23.71 -33.51 59.32
CA SER A 751 -23.32 -32.49 60.35
C SER A 751 -22.33 -31.35 59.97
N GLY A 752 -22.46 -30.09 60.43
CA GLY A 752 -23.65 -29.37 60.96
C GLY A 752 -23.40 -28.36 62.12
N TYR A 753 -23.78 -27.08 61.94
CA TYR A 753 -24.08 -26.11 63.04
C TYR A 753 -25.01 -24.97 62.55
N ALA A 754 -25.67 -24.21 63.45
CA ALA A 754 -26.87 -23.39 63.13
C ALA A 754 -26.87 -21.92 63.64
N SER A 755 -27.93 -21.16 63.30
CA SER A 755 -28.10 -19.69 63.46
C SER A 755 -29.27 -19.25 64.38
N PRO A 756 -29.30 -18.00 64.88
CA PRO A 756 -30.46 -17.37 65.57
C PRO A 756 -31.37 -16.53 64.62
N ALA A 757 -32.49 -15.95 65.12
CA ALA A 757 -33.60 -15.41 64.28
C ALA A 757 -34.35 -14.17 64.85
N GLY A 758 -35.14 -13.46 64.01
CA GLY A 758 -36.08 -12.38 64.42
C GLY A 758 -36.75 -11.58 63.27
N PRO A 759 -38.10 -11.34 63.25
CA PRO A 759 -38.85 -10.56 62.23
C PRO A 759 -39.80 -9.46 62.81
N PRO A 760 -40.68 -8.75 62.04
CA PRO A 760 -40.81 -8.54 60.59
C PRO A 760 -40.46 -7.07 60.19
N PRO A 761 -41.32 -6.04 59.87
CA PRO A 761 -42.78 -5.91 59.67
C PRO A 761 -43.20 -5.87 58.16
N SER A 762 -44.03 -4.90 57.69
CA SER A 762 -44.68 -4.91 56.34
C SER A 762 -44.99 -3.52 55.71
N TYR A 763 -45.11 -3.50 54.37
CA TYR A 763 -45.82 -2.48 53.55
C TYR A 763 -46.74 -3.19 52.52
N PRO A 764 -47.79 -2.54 51.97
CA PRO A 764 -48.81 -3.21 51.15
C PRO A 764 -48.37 -3.54 49.72
N GLN A 765 -48.95 -4.61 49.15
CA GLN A 765 -48.72 -5.05 47.76
C GLN A 765 -49.61 -4.29 46.75
N GLN A 766 -49.10 -4.12 45.53
CA GLN A 766 -49.93 -4.16 44.32
C GLN A 766 -49.86 -5.57 43.71
N PRO A 767 -50.93 -6.06 43.04
CA PRO A 767 -50.90 -7.36 42.37
C PRO A 767 -50.03 -7.32 41.10
N PRO A 768 -49.29 -8.41 40.78
CA PRO A 768 -48.58 -8.52 39.51
C PRO A 768 -49.55 -8.66 38.31
N PRO A 769 -49.12 -8.29 37.09
CA PRO A 769 -49.91 -8.50 35.88
C PRO A 769 -50.09 -10.00 35.58
N SER A 770 -51.23 -10.37 34.99
CA SER A 770 -51.75 -11.74 34.98
C SER A 770 -51.26 -12.62 33.82
N TRP A 771 -50.04 -12.42 33.32
CA TRP A 771 -49.47 -13.18 32.19
C TRP A 771 -48.22 -13.93 32.66
N ASP A 772 -48.21 -15.25 32.50
CA ASP A 772 -47.02 -16.06 32.77
C ASP A 772 -45.88 -15.65 31.82
N PRO A 773 -44.62 -15.57 32.30
CA PRO A 773 -43.48 -15.39 31.42
C PRO A 773 -43.33 -16.62 30.50
N PRO A 774 -42.84 -16.45 29.27
CA PRO A 774 -42.56 -17.59 28.39
C PRO A 774 -41.55 -18.54 29.05
N PRO A 775 -41.64 -19.86 28.78
CA PRO A 775 -40.77 -20.84 29.43
C PRO A 775 -39.30 -20.52 29.16
N TYR A 776 -38.48 -20.58 30.21
CA TYR A 776 -37.05 -20.34 30.13
C TYR A 776 -36.44 -21.31 29.11
N HIS A 777 -35.73 -20.77 28.11
CA HIS A 777 -34.97 -21.59 27.18
C HIS A 777 -33.85 -22.29 27.95
N ASP A 778 -33.70 -23.60 27.79
CA ASP A 778 -32.60 -24.34 28.39
C ASP A 778 -31.29 -23.93 27.68
N TRP A 779 -30.32 -23.42 28.44
CA TRP A 779 -29.02 -22.99 27.92
C TRP A 779 -28.01 -24.15 27.81
N THR A 780 -28.36 -25.33 28.32
CA THR A 780 -27.52 -26.54 28.22
C THR A 780 -27.79 -27.34 26.94
N VAL A 781 -28.91 -27.06 26.26
CA VAL A 781 -29.21 -27.60 24.93
C VAL A 781 -28.66 -26.66 23.86
N ILE A 782 -27.43 -26.91 23.42
CA ILE A 782 -26.87 -26.29 22.22
C ILE A 782 -27.70 -26.78 21.01
N PRO A 783 -28.36 -25.90 20.24
CA PRO A 783 -29.01 -26.30 18.99
C PRO A 783 -27.96 -26.86 18.02
N ASP A 784 -28.31 -27.88 17.23
CA ASP A 784 -27.38 -28.45 16.26
C ASP A 784 -26.85 -27.34 15.33
N THR A 785 -25.55 -27.07 15.41
CA THR A 785 -24.91 -25.94 14.71
C THR A 785 -24.88 -26.13 13.19
N SER A 786 -25.27 -27.30 12.68
CA SER A 786 -25.57 -27.50 11.25
C SER A 786 -26.84 -26.78 10.76
N LEU A 787 -27.65 -26.21 11.68
CA LEU A 787 -28.83 -25.40 11.36
C LEU A 787 -28.57 -23.88 11.39
N LEU A 788 -27.36 -23.44 11.77
CA LEU A 788 -26.96 -22.05 11.57
C LEU A 788 -26.64 -21.84 10.09
N PRO A 789 -27.01 -20.68 9.48
CA PRO A 789 -26.50 -20.33 8.17
C PRO A 789 -24.96 -20.25 8.21
N PRO A 790 -24.26 -20.62 7.12
CA PRO A 790 -22.81 -20.45 7.07
C PRO A 790 -22.44 -18.96 7.23
N PRO A 791 -21.26 -18.64 7.79
CA PRO A 791 -20.81 -17.25 7.88
C PRO A 791 -20.78 -16.60 6.49
N PRO A 792 -21.16 -15.31 6.36
CA PRO A 792 -21.30 -14.64 5.08
C PRO A 792 -20.02 -14.71 4.26
N SER A 793 -20.17 -14.93 2.95
CA SER A 793 -19.03 -15.23 2.08
C SER A 793 -18.17 -13.98 1.82
N MET A 794 -16.99 -13.91 2.43
CA MET A 794 -16.12 -12.72 2.37
C MET A 794 -15.62 -12.46 0.93
N GLY A 795 -15.93 -11.27 0.42
CA GLY A 795 -15.40 -10.77 -0.86
C GLY A 795 -13.93 -10.39 -0.79
N TYR A 796 -13.25 -10.46 -1.93
CA TYR A 796 -11.84 -10.11 -2.06
C TYR A 796 -11.65 -8.62 -2.36
N ASP A 797 -10.56 -8.01 -1.85
CA ASP A 797 -10.20 -6.62 -2.18
C ASP A 797 -9.86 -6.41 -3.67
N SER A 798 -9.51 -7.48 -4.37
CA SER A 798 -9.16 -7.52 -5.80
C SER A 798 -9.24 -8.96 -6.34
N SER A 799 -9.58 -9.11 -7.62
CA SER A 799 -9.51 -10.37 -8.35
C SER A 799 -8.05 -10.67 -8.75
N PRO A 800 -7.64 -11.94 -8.85
CA PRO A 800 -6.33 -12.31 -9.40
C PRO A 800 -6.19 -12.03 -10.91
N THR A 801 -7.28 -11.74 -11.63
CA THR A 801 -7.30 -11.70 -13.11
C THR A 801 -7.98 -10.47 -13.72
N ALA A 802 -9.10 -9.98 -13.17
CA ALA A 802 -9.81 -8.82 -13.72
C ALA A 802 -10.25 -7.82 -12.65
N ASN A 803 -9.69 -6.60 -12.68
CA ASN A 803 -9.99 -5.56 -11.70
C ASN A 803 -10.45 -4.27 -12.37
N ALA A 804 -11.37 -3.58 -11.68
CA ALA A 804 -11.53 -2.14 -11.86
C ALA A 804 -10.17 -1.44 -11.67
N SER A 805 -9.80 -0.53 -12.58
CA SER A 805 -8.87 0.53 -12.17
C SER A 805 -9.62 1.47 -11.23
N THR A 806 -8.96 1.99 -10.18
CA THR A 806 -9.62 2.85 -9.18
C THR A 806 -10.30 4.07 -9.84
N GLU A 807 -9.66 4.66 -10.85
CA GLU A 807 -10.24 5.76 -11.64
C GLU A 807 -11.55 5.38 -12.37
N GLU A 808 -11.70 4.13 -12.80
CA GLU A 808 -12.89 3.67 -13.51
C GLU A 808 -13.98 3.15 -12.58
N GLY A 809 -13.62 2.69 -11.38
CA GLY A 809 -14.53 2.51 -10.24
C GLY A 809 -15.10 3.85 -9.75
N ASP A 810 -14.23 4.82 -9.41
CA ASP A 810 -14.64 6.18 -9.00
C ASP A 810 -15.52 6.86 -10.06
N ARG A 811 -15.18 6.69 -11.36
CA ARG A 811 -16.00 7.19 -12.48
C ARG A 811 -17.36 6.50 -12.56
N ALA A 812 -17.44 5.21 -12.26
CA ALA A 812 -18.70 4.48 -12.23
C ALA A 812 -19.55 4.89 -11.03
N LEU A 813 -18.98 4.97 -9.83
CA LEU A 813 -19.66 5.46 -8.62
C LEU A 813 -20.17 6.90 -8.77
N ALA A 814 -19.38 7.79 -9.38
CA ALA A 814 -19.84 9.14 -9.71
C ALA A 814 -21.03 9.10 -10.68
N TRP A 815 -20.99 8.23 -11.70
CA TRP A 815 -22.07 8.07 -12.67
C TRP A 815 -23.34 7.45 -12.05
N THR A 816 -23.21 6.43 -11.20
CA THR A 816 -24.34 5.74 -10.55
C THR A 816 -25.04 6.64 -9.52
N ASN A 817 -24.30 7.50 -8.81
CA ASN A 817 -24.87 8.55 -7.96
C ASN A 817 -25.63 9.63 -8.75
N MET A 818 -25.19 9.96 -9.98
CA MET A 818 -25.88 10.94 -10.83
C MET A 818 -27.10 10.40 -11.59
N ASN A 819 -27.23 9.08 -11.76
CA ASN A 819 -28.24 8.45 -12.63
C ASN A 819 -29.07 7.40 -11.86
N PRO A 820 -30.05 7.79 -11.01
CA PRO A 820 -30.82 6.85 -10.20
C PRO A 820 -31.59 5.80 -11.02
N LEU A 821 -31.87 4.65 -10.39
CA LEU A 821 -32.57 3.50 -11.00
C LEU A 821 -33.91 3.90 -11.60
N TRP A 822 -34.26 3.29 -12.75
CA TRP A 822 -35.55 3.51 -13.38
C TRP A 822 -36.65 2.86 -12.54
N PRO A 823 -37.79 3.55 -12.32
CA PRO A 823 -38.96 2.91 -11.72
C PRO A 823 -39.47 1.80 -12.65
N PRO A 824 -40.08 0.72 -12.12
CA PRO A 824 -40.64 -0.34 -12.93
C PRO A 824 -41.61 0.17 -14.00
N GLN A 825 -41.58 -0.44 -15.18
CA GLN A 825 -42.36 -0.02 -16.33
C GLN A 825 -43.63 -0.86 -16.46
N ASN A 826 -44.78 -0.19 -16.57
CA ASN A 826 -46.04 -0.87 -16.89
C ASN A 826 -46.05 -1.23 -18.38
N LEU A 827 -45.43 -2.37 -18.71
CA LEU A 827 -45.28 -2.85 -20.08
C LEU A 827 -46.64 -3.11 -20.74
N GLN A 828 -46.74 -2.80 -22.03
CA GLN A 828 -47.93 -3.15 -22.81
C GLN A 828 -48.05 -4.67 -22.95
N PRO A 829 -49.27 -5.25 -23.03
CA PRO A 829 -49.44 -6.70 -23.14
C PRO A 829 -48.74 -7.33 -24.35
N SER A 830 -48.63 -6.60 -25.47
CA SER A 830 -47.85 -7.01 -26.64
C SER A 830 -46.34 -7.04 -26.39
N THR A 831 -45.82 -6.14 -25.55
CA THR A 831 -44.41 -6.12 -25.13
C THR A 831 -44.11 -7.24 -24.14
N HIS A 832 -45.00 -7.52 -23.19
CA HIS A 832 -44.85 -8.68 -22.28
C HIS A 832 -44.93 -10.01 -23.05
N ALA A 833 -45.84 -10.12 -24.01
CA ALA A 833 -45.88 -11.27 -24.93
C ALA A 833 -44.59 -11.40 -25.76
N ALA A 834 -43.98 -10.30 -26.22
CA ALA A 834 -42.69 -10.35 -26.92
C ALA A 834 -41.56 -10.89 -26.02
N ILE A 835 -41.52 -10.48 -24.74
CA ILE A 835 -40.59 -11.02 -23.73
C ILE A 835 -40.83 -12.52 -23.53
N GLN A 836 -42.08 -12.96 -23.31
CA GLN A 836 -42.41 -14.38 -23.14
C GLN A 836 -42.06 -15.25 -24.37
N ASN A 837 -42.03 -14.67 -25.57
CA ASN A 837 -41.64 -15.37 -26.82
C ASN A 837 -40.15 -15.22 -27.17
N GLY A 838 -39.30 -14.77 -26.23
CA GLY A 838 -37.86 -14.63 -26.47
C GLY A 838 -37.47 -13.57 -27.49
N GLN A 839 -38.34 -12.59 -27.78
CA GLN A 839 -38.10 -11.56 -28.81
C GLN A 839 -37.21 -10.42 -28.30
N LEU A 840 -36.12 -10.79 -27.63
CA LEU A 840 -35.14 -9.88 -27.04
C LEU A 840 -34.01 -9.57 -28.05
N ALA A 841 -33.65 -8.30 -28.13
CA ALA A 841 -32.56 -7.79 -28.96
C ALA A 841 -31.46 -7.18 -28.09
N LEU A 842 -30.20 -7.35 -28.51
CA LEU A 842 -29.04 -6.80 -27.79
C LEU A 842 -28.81 -5.33 -28.17
N LEU A 843 -28.69 -4.47 -27.17
CA LEU A 843 -28.36 -3.04 -27.31
C LEU A 843 -26.84 -2.86 -27.36
N LYS A 844 -26.35 -2.37 -28.51
CA LYS A 844 -24.92 -2.05 -28.67
C LYS A 844 -24.53 -0.83 -27.82
N ALA A 845 -23.80 -1.06 -26.73
CA ALA A 845 -23.24 -0.01 -25.89
C ALA A 845 -22.26 0.90 -26.68
N PRO A 846 -22.12 2.19 -26.30
CA PRO A 846 -21.19 3.12 -26.96
C PRO A 846 -19.70 2.69 -26.89
N SER A 847 -19.35 1.95 -25.83
CA SER A 847 -18.04 1.34 -25.59
C SER A 847 -17.77 0.11 -26.50
N TYR A 848 -18.82 -0.59 -26.95
CA TYR A 848 -18.69 -1.90 -27.59
C TYR A 848 -18.12 -1.83 -29.01
N LEU A 849 -16.82 -2.14 -29.16
CA LEU A 849 -16.16 -2.27 -30.45
C LEU A 849 -16.21 -3.72 -30.93
N GLY A 850 -17.36 -4.12 -31.49
CA GLY A 850 -17.56 -5.47 -32.03
C GLY A 850 -18.79 -5.67 -32.93
N ASP A 851 -18.94 -6.90 -33.41
CA ASP A 851 -20.10 -7.42 -34.17
C ASP A 851 -21.16 -7.97 -33.20
N LEU A 852 -22.42 -7.49 -33.31
CA LEU A 852 -23.60 -8.13 -32.72
C LEU A 852 -24.52 -8.58 -33.87
N LEU A 853 -24.67 -9.89 -34.06
CA LEU A 853 -25.37 -10.47 -35.20
C LEU A 853 -26.57 -11.32 -34.75
N PRO A 854 -27.82 -10.94 -35.03
CA PRO A 854 -28.98 -11.77 -34.71
C PRO A 854 -28.92 -13.08 -35.51
N GLN A 855 -29.37 -14.18 -34.92
CA GLN A 855 -29.49 -15.47 -35.59
C GLN A 855 -30.94 -15.70 -36.07
N PRO A 856 -31.23 -16.70 -36.91
CA PRO A 856 -32.59 -16.95 -37.43
C PRO A 856 -33.64 -17.36 -36.38
N GLN A 857 -33.21 -17.74 -35.18
CA GLN A 857 -34.06 -18.11 -34.05
C GLN A 857 -34.21 -16.91 -33.09
N ALA A 858 -35.41 -16.67 -32.57
CA ALA A 858 -35.65 -15.63 -31.56
C ALA A 858 -34.74 -15.85 -30.33
N GLY A 859 -34.31 -14.75 -29.70
CA GLY A 859 -33.40 -14.75 -28.55
C GLY A 859 -31.96 -15.17 -28.86
N HIS A 860 -31.65 -15.66 -30.07
CA HIS A 860 -30.32 -16.16 -30.40
C HIS A 860 -29.49 -15.10 -31.12
N TRP A 861 -28.28 -14.88 -30.62
CA TRP A 861 -27.36 -13.83 -31.09
C TRP A 861 -25.95 -14.39 -31.24
N ARG A 862 -25.10 -13.69 -32.00
CA ARG A 862 -23.68 -14.02 -32.13
C ARG A 862 -22.85 -12.76 -31.93
N CYS A 863 -21.92 -12.82 -30.98
CA CYS A 863 -21.16 -11.66 -30.51
C CYS A 863 -19.65 -11.87 -30.75
N ARG A 864 -18.95 -10.79 -31.07
CA ARG A 864 -17.49 -10.76 -31.26
C ARG A 864 -16.95 -9.36 -30.98
N THR A 865 -15.97 -9.23 -30.10
CA THR A 865 -15.17 -8.02 -29.93
C THR A 865 -14.00 -7.90 -30.93
N HIS A 866 -13.57 -6.67 -31.18
CA HIS A 866 -12.36 -6.32 -31.91
C HIS A 866 -11.21 -5.99 -30.94
N ALA A 867 -9.98 -5.97 -31.45
CA ALA A 867 -8.73 -5.81 -30.68
C ALA A 867 -8.53 -4.44 -29.96
N LYS A 868 -9.57 -3.61 -29.85
CA LYS A 868 -9.56 -2.34 -29.09
C LYS A 868 -10.83 -2.15 -28.25
N CYS A 869 -11.68 -3.18 -28.14
CA CYS A 869 -12.83 -3.14 -27.25
C CYS A 869 -12.33 -3.07 -25.80
N ARG A 870 -12.90 -2.15 -25.03
CA ARG A 870 -12.80 -2.16 -23.57
C ARG A 870 -14.02 -2.87 -23.00
N ASP A 871 -14.04 -3.05 -21.69
CA ASP A 871 -15.22 -3.36 -20.87
C ASP A 871 -16.46 -2.63 -21.39
N SER A 872 -17.47 -3.42 -21.77
CA SER A 872 -18.59 -3.03 -22.64
C SER A 872 -19.82 -3.92 -22.40
N SER A 873 -20.58 -3.62 -21.36
CA SER A 873 -21.81 -4.36 -21.04
C SER A 873 -22.90 -4.12 -22.07
N VAL A 874 -23.26 -5.20 -22.76
CA VAL A 874 -24.33 -5.28 -23.76
C VAL A 874 -25.60 -5.82 -23.08
N LEU A 875 -26.62 -4.97 -22.95
CA LEU A 875 -27.90 -5.27 -22.32
C LEU A 875 -28.94 -5.74 -23.37
N THR A 876 -30.03 -6.36 -22.94
CA THR A 876 -31.23 -6.52 -23.78
C THR A 876 -32.01 -5.20 -23.92
N ASN A 877 -32.86 -5.11 -24.94
CA ASN A 877 -33.77 -3.98 -25.18
C ASN A 877 -35.06 -4.02 -24.34
N LEU A 878 -35.34 -5.15 -23.69
CA LEU A 878 -36.51 -5.41 -22.84
C LEU A 878 -36.08 -6.28 -21.66
N PRO A 879 -36.73 -6.17 -20.48
CA PRO A 879 -36.40 -6.97 -19.30
C PRO A 879 -36.82 -8.44 -19.48
N MET A 880 -36.27 -9.33 -18.66
CA MET A 880 -36.76 -10.71 -18.50
C MET A 880 -37.69 -10.89 -17.30
N TYR A 881 -37.56 -10.03 -16.29
CA TYR A 881 -38.48 -9.91 -15.15
C TYR A 881 -39.02 -8.49 -15.13
N SER A 882 -40.34 -8.34 -15.24
CA SER A 882 -41.02 -7.05 -15.02
C SER A 882 -41.87 -7.09 -13.76
N VAL A 883 -41.67 -6.12 -12.86
CA VAL A 883 -42.29 -6.13 -11.51
C VAL A 883 -43.82 -6.19 -11.60
N PHE A 884 -44.42 -5.41 -12.51
CA PHE A 884 -45.88 -5.33 -12.66
C PHE A 884 -46.54 -6.59 -13.23
N TRP A 885 -45.78 -7.44 -13.95
CA TRP A 885 -46.31 -8.60 -14.66
C TRP A 885 -45.87 -9.94 -14.07
N ASP A 886 -44.66 -10.01 -13.52
CA ASP A 886 -43.99 -11.26 -13.14
C ASP A 886 -43.78 -11.41 -11.61
N SER A 887 -43.91 -10.34 -10.80
CA SER A 887 -43.60 -10.39 -9.37
C SER A 887 -44.49 -11.39 -8.60
N PRO A 888 -43.92 -12.35 -7.84
CA PRO A 888 -44.69 -13.29 -7.03
C PRO A 888 -45.59 -12.63 -5.99
N LEU A 889 -45.28 -11.42 -5.53
CA LEU A 889 -46.14 -10.65 -4.62
C LEU A 889 -47.51 -10.35 -5.24
N SER A 890 -47.55 -10.14 -6.56
CA SER A 890 -48.76 -9.83 -7.33
C SER A 890 -49.36 -11.05 -8.02
N THR A 891 -48.54 -11.95 -8.56
CA THR A 891 -49.00 -13.13 -9.31
C THR A 891 -49.32 -14.34 -8.42
N GLN A 892 -48.81 -14.36 -7.18
CA GLN A 892 -48.84 -15.50 -6.26
C GLN A 892 -48.26 -16.78 -6.87
N ARG A 893 -47.28 -16.63 -7.77
CA ARG A 893 -46.55 -17.71 -8.44
C ARG A 893 -45.07 -17.38 -8.49
N SER A 894 -44.24 -18.40 -8.33
CA SER A 894 -42.79 -18.23 -8.47
C SER A 894 -42.44 -17.96 -9.94
N LYS A 895 -41.45 -17.11 -10.18
CA LYS A 895 -40.96 -16.72 -11.51
C LYS A 895 -39.46 -17.02 -11.58
N THR A 896 -39.07 -17.76 -12.61
CA THR A 896 -37.65 -17.92 -12.97
C THR A 896 -37.33 -17.00 -14.15
N ILE A 897 -36.09 -16.50 -14.20
CA ILE A 897 -35.45 -15.93 -15.39
C ILE A 897 -34.10 -16.62 -15.56
N TYR A 898 -33.68 -16.91 -16.79
CA TYR A 898 -32.44 -17.62 -17.12
C TYR A 898 -31.97 -17.23 -18.53
N PHE A 899 -30.66 -17.22 -18.78
CA PHE A 899 -30.11 -17.20 -20.13
C PHE A 899 -28.70 -17.81 -20.18
N GLU A 900 -28.24 -18.25 -21.35
CA GLU A 900 -26.93 -18.89 -21.53
C GLU A 900 -26.11 -18.36 -22.73
N LEU A 901 -24.79 -18.40 -22.59
CA LEU A 901 -23.82 -18.12 -23.64
C LEU A 901 -22.94 -19.34 -23.92
N LYS A 902 -22.55 -19.52 -25.17
CA LYS A 902 -21.61 -20.56 -25.61
C LYS A 902 -20.30 -19.93 -26.06
N VAL A 903 -19.26 -20.16 -25.27
CA VAL A 903 -17.91 -19.69 -25.55
C VAL A 903 -17.38 -20.42 -26.79
N ILE A 904 -17.09 -19.70 -27.88
CA ILE A 904 -16.47 -20.28 -29.08
C ILE A 904 -14.94 -20.08 -29.08
N GLY A 905 -14.44 -19.02 -28.43
CA GLY A 905 -13.03 -18.71 -28.30
C GLY A 905 -12.80 -17.44 -27.49
N ILE A 906 -11.87 -17.49 -26.54
CA ILE A 906 -11.41 -16.36 -25.73
C ILE A 906 -10.05 -15.93 -26.29
N GLY A 907 -9.81 -14.62 -26.37
CA GLY A 907 -8.55 -14.04 -26.84
C GLY A 907 -7.47 -14.13 -25.76
N ARG A 908 -6.21 -13.96 -26.14
CA ARG A 908 -5.10 -13.84 -25.19
C ARG A 908 -4.75 -12.37 -25.02
N GLY A 909 -5.03 -11.82 -23.85
CA GLY A 909 -4.26 -10.70 -23.33
C GLY A 909 -2.85 -11.18 -22.97
N GLY A 910 -1.85 -10.33 -23.18
CA GLY A 910 -0.49 -10.54 -22.70
C GLY A 910 0.30 -11.72 -23.30
N ILE A 911 1.50 -11.89 -22.75
CA ILE A 911 2.43 -12.99 -23.07
C ILE A 911 2.41 -14.06 -21.94
N SER A 912 1.70 -13.78 -20.84
CA SER A 912 1.55 -14.63 -19.66
C SER A 912 0.10 -15.12 -19.50
N PHE A 913 -0.09 -16.24 -18.78
CA PHE A 913 -1.40 -16.67 -18.27
C PHE A 913 -1.88 -15.84 -17.06
N SER A 914 -1.06 -14.93 -16.54
CA SER A 914 -1.34 -14.09 -15.36
C SER A 914 -1.85 -12.67 -15.69
N GLU A 915 -2.16 -12.38 -16.95
CA GLU A 915 -2.60 -11.07 -17.45
C GLU A 915 -3.86 -11.24 -18.32
N ALA A 916 -4.81 -12.02 -17.81
CA ALA A 916 -6.03 -12.39 -18.52
C ALA A 916 -7.24 -11.61 -18.00
N ASP A 917 -7.43 -10.39 -18.53
CA ASP A 917 -8.65 -9.60 -18.32
C ASP A 917 -9.92 -10.41 -18.61
N ALA A 918 -11.03 -10.04 -17.97
CA ALA A 918 -12.34 -10.70 -18.06
C ALA A 918 -12.92 -10.75 -19.49
N GLY A 919 -12.46 -11.70 -20.29
CA GLY A 919 -12.82 -11.82 -21.70
C GLY A 919 -14.31 -12.08 -21.96
N ILE A 920 -15.05 -12.52 -20.93
CA ILE A 920 -16.52 -12.69 -20.92
C ILE A 920 -17.03 -12.50 -19.48
N ALA A 921 -18.14 -11.79 -19.29
CA ALA A 921 -18.95 -11.86 -18.06
C ALA A 921 -20.44 -12.06 -18.40
N ILE A 922 -21.21 -12.67 -17.48
CA ILE A 922 -22.64 -12.97 -17.64
C ILE A 922 -23.42 -12.57 -16.38
N GLY A 923 -24.53 -11.81 -16.52
CA GLY A 923 -25.27 -11.32 -15.36
C GLY A 923 -26.62 -10.66 -15.63
N PHE A 924 -27.19 -10.05 -14.59
CA PHE A 924 -28.43 -9.27 -14.64
C PHE A 924 -28.20 -7.89 -14.03
N VAL A 925 -28.84 -6.87 -14.58
CA VAL A 925 -28.76 -5.46 -14.12
C VAL A 925 -30.15 -4.81 -14.06
N ALA A 926 -30.33 -3.89 -13.11
CA ALA A 926 -31.41 -2.90 -13.14
C ALA A 926 -30.89 -1.60 -13.79
N PRO A 927 -31.52 -1.08 -14.86
CA PRO A 927 -31.08 0.16 -15.50
C PRO A 927 -31.47 1.43 -14.70
N PRO A 928 -30.76 2.56 -14.91
CA PRO A 928 -29.66 2.73 -15.85
C PRO A 928 -28.34 2.27 -15.22
N TYR A 929 -27.54 1.57 -16.03
CA TYR A 929 -26.31 0.90 -15.61
C TYR A 929 -25.10 1.45 -16.40
N PRO A 930 -23.92 1.66 -15.78
CA PRO A 930 -22.75 2.17 -16.48
C PRO A 930 -22.17 1.11 -17.43
N THR A 931 -22.55 1.18 -18.72
CA THR A 931 -22.15 0.22 -19.79
C THR A 931 -20.64 0.13 -20.10
N PHE A 932 -19.77 0.68 -19.25
CA PHE A 932 -18.31 0.55 -19.26
C PHE A 932 -17.79 -0.27 -18.05
N ARG A 933 -18.67 -1.01 -17.38
CA ARG A 933 -18.42 -1.87 -16.22
C ARG A 933 -19.08 -3.22 -16.43
N LEU A 934 -18.45 -4.28 -15.93
CA LEU A 934 -18.97 -5.65 -15.98
C LEU A 934 -20.15 -5.86 -15.01
N PRO A 935 -21.14 -6.71 -15.34
CA PRO A 935 -22.29 -6.94 -14.47
C PRO A 935 -21.83 -7.56 -13.14
N GLY A 936 -22.37 -7.04 -12.04
CA GLY A 936 -21.99 -7.38 -10.67
C GLY A 936 -21.10 -6.33 -10.00
N TRP A 937 -20.39 -5.48 -10.76
CA TRP A 937 -19.45 -4.48 -10.19
C TRP A 937 -20.08 -3.23 -9.58
N GLU A 938 -21.38 -3.00 -9.77
CA GLU A 938 -22.02 -1.72 -9.41
C GLU A 938 -23.44 -1.96 -8.91
N ARG A 939 -23.96 -1.04 -8.10
CA ARG A 939 -25.31 -1.12 -7.49
C ARG A 939 -26.41 -1.63 -8.45
N ALA A 940 -27.28 -2.47 -7.93
CA ALA A 940 -28.34 -3.18 -8.65
C ALA A 940 -27.87 -4.03 -9.85
N SER A 941 -26.74 -4.73 -9.71
CA SER A 941 -26.29 -5.77 -10.64
C SER A 941 -25.72 -7.00 -9.94
N LEU A 942 -25.89 -8.16 -10.58
CA LEU A 942 -25.17 -9.39 -10.24
C LEU A 942 -24.60 -10.05 -11.49
N GLY A 943 -23.50 -10.78 -11.34
CA GLY A 943 -22.87 -11.49 -12.45
C GLY A 943 -21.83 -12.51 -12.03
N VAL A 944 -21.39 -13.30 -13.00
CA VAL A 944 -20.26 -14.25 -12.88
C VAL A 944 -19.26 -13.95 -13.99
N HIS A 945 -17.99 -13.76 -13.61
CA HIS A 945 -16.91 -13.34 -14.52
C HIS A 945 -16.14 -14.58 -15.01
N GLY A 946 -15.64 -14.52 -16.24
CA GLY A 946 -15.23 -15.71 -17.00
C GLY A 946 -13.75 -16.05 -16.96
N ASP A 947 -12.93 -15.20 -16.39
CA ASP A 947 -11.48 -15.30 -16.22
C ASP A 947 -11.09 -16.08 -14.96
N ASP A 948 -11.71 -15.78 -13.81
CA ASP A 948 -11.55 -16.53 -12.57
C ASP A 948 -12.72 -17.51 -12.31
N GLY A 949 -13.97 -17.08 -12.57
CA GLY A 949 -15.19 -17.79 -12.21
C GLY A 949 -15.90 -17.24 -10.97
N ARG A 950 -15.59 -16.02 -10.51
CA ARG A 950 -16.17 -15.42 -9.30
C ARG A 950 -17.59 -14.89 -9.50
N LYS A 951 -18.39 -14.90 -8.42
CA LYS A 951 -19.66 -14.16 -8.34
C LYS A 951 -19.38 -12.73 -7.87
N TYR A 952 -20.13 -11.78 -8.42
CA TYR A 952 -20.11 -10.36 -8.04
C TYR A 952 -21.56 -9.90 -7.86
N VAL A 953 -21.85 -9.22 -6.75
CA VAL A 953 -23.19 -8.70 -6.41
C VAL A 953 -23.02 -7.33 -5.78
N ASN A 954 -23.21 -6.25 -6.57
CA ASN A 954 -22.94 -4.87 -6.16
C ASN A 954 -21.53 -4.66 -5.55
N ASP A 955 -20.55 -5.41 -6.06
CA ASP A 955 -19.20 -5.55 -5.55
C ASP A 955 -18.19 -4.99 -6.57
N ALA A 956 -17.75 -3.75 -6.38
CA ALA A 956 -16.80 -3.07 -7.26
C ALA A 956 -15.36 -3.62 -7.17
N TRP A 957 -15.11 -4.59 -6.28
CA TRP A 957 -13.79 -5.07 -5.88
C TRP A 957 -13.45 -6.41 -6.56
N GLY A 958 -13.12 -7.44 -5.78
CA GLY A 958 -12.53 -8.68 -6.25
C GLY A 958 -13.45 -9.88 -6.38
N GLY A 959 -14.75 -9.74 -6.11
CA GLY A 959 -15.72 -10.84 -6.19
C GLY A 959 -15.58 -11.84 -5.05
N ILE A 960 -16.39 -12.90 -5.12
CA ILE A 960 -16.38 -14.05 -4.21
C ILE A 960 -16.14 -15.32 -5.04
N ASP A 961 -15.27 -16.21 -4.57
CA ASP A 961 -15.00 -17.51 -5.22
C ASP A 961 -16.29 -18.34 -5.32
N PHE A 962 -16.63 -18.80 -6.52
CA PHE A 962 -17.96 -19.37 -6.79
C PHE A 962 -17.95 -20.53 -7.80
N THR A 963 -17.32 -20.34 -8.96
CA THR A 963 -17.15 -21.39 -9.97
C THR A 963 -15.76 -21.30 -10.62
N SER A 964 -15.53 -22.07 -11.69
CA SER A 964 -14.27 -22.08 -12.44
C SER A 964 -14.29 -21.22 -13.70
N ALA A 965 -13.15 -20.65 -14.06
CA ALA A 965 -12.90 -19.93 -15.32
C ALA A 965 -13.59 -20.57 -16.55
N PHE A 966 -14.19 -19.75 -17.40
CA PHE A 966 -14.89 -20.15 -18.60
C PHE A 966 -13.88 -20.59 -19.69
N LYS A 967 -14.22 -21.64 -20.45
CA LYS A 967 -13.31 -22.21 -21.45
C LYS A 967 -14.00 -22.34 -22.82
N PRO A 968 -13.28 -22.15 -23.94
CA PRO A 968 -13.82 -22.42 -25.27
C PRO A 968 -14.47 -23.80 -25.36
N GLY A 969 -15.71 -23.84 -25.86
CA GLY A 969 -16.56 -25.02 -25.87
C GLY A 969 -17.56 -25.11 -24.72
N ASN A 970 -17.38 -24.38 -23.61
CA ASN A 970 -18.39 -24.30 -22.54
C ASN A 970 -19.65 -23.57 -23.02
N THR A 971 -20.82 -24.11 -22.65
CA THR A 971 -22.01 -23.29 -22.46
C THR A 971 -22.09 -22.93 -20.97
N VAL A 972 -22.30 -21.66 -20.63
CA VAL A 972 -22.51 -21.19 -19.26
C VAL A 972 -23.76 -20.32 -19.21
N GLY A 973 -24.53 -20.41 -18.13
CA GLY A 973 -25.77 -19.67 -17.96
C GLY A 973 -25.99 -19.19 -16.53
N ILE A 974 -26.82 -18.17 -16.37
CA ILE A 974 -27.18 -17.60 -15.08
C ILE A 974 -28.69 -17.36 -15.02
N GLY A 975 -29.28 -17.57 -13.85
CA GLY A 975 -30.70 -17.37 -13.61
C GLY A 975 -31.03 -16.95 -12.18
N ILE A 976 -32.25 -16.42 -12.00
CA ILE A 976 -32.80 -15.96 -10.72
C ILE A 976 -34.23 -16.50 -10.60
N THR A 977 -34.56 -17.07 -9.44
CA THR A 977 -35.89 -17.59 -9.12
C THR A 977 -36.50 -16.79 -7.97
N PHE A 978 -37.50 -15.95 -8.26
CA PHE A 978 -38.28 -15.22 -7.27
C PHE A 978 -39.46 -16.08 -6.79
N SER A 979 -39.70 -16.16 -5.47
CA SER A 979 -40.81 -16.90 -4.87
C SER A 979 -41.47 -16.11 -3.72
N VAL A 980 -42.75 -16.40 -3.44
CA VAL A 980 -43.42 -15.92 -2.22
C VAL A 980 -42.72 -16.55 -1.01
N PRO A 981 -42.42 -15.79 0.08
CA PRO A 981 -41.61 -16.29 1.19
C PRO A 981 -42.24 -17.50 1.88
N ARG A 982 -41.41 -18.52 2.13
CA ARG A 982 -41.85 -19.82 2.69
C ARG A 982 -42.18 -19.77 4.19
N ASN A 983 -41.59 -18.83 4.92
CA ASN A 983 -41.81 -18.61 6.35
C ASN A 983 -42.40 -17.21 6.59
N PRO A 984 -43.27 -17.02 7.60
CA PRO A 984 -43.69 -15.68 8.01
C PRO A 984 -42.53 -14.94 8.70
N PRO A 985 -42.38 -13.62 8.50
CA PRO A 985 -41.32 -12.83 9.14
C PRO A 985 -41.44 -12.81 10.67
N SER A 986 -40.29 -12.73 11.33
CA SER A 986 -40.16 -12.53 12.77
C SER A 986 -40.57 -11.11 13.20
N TYR A 987 -40.61 -10.87 14.51
CA TYR A 987 -41.19 -9.65 15.08
C TYR A 987 -40.45 -8.37 14.63
N GLU A 988 -39.12 -8.43 14.46
CA GLU A 988 -38.29 -7.27 14.08
C GLU A 988 -38.30 -6.98 12.57
N GLU A 989 -38.50 -8.00 11.72
CA GLU A 989 -38.59 -7.85 10.26
C GLU A 989 -39.83 -7.08 9.80
N SER A 990 -40.80 -6.86 10.70
CA SER A 990 -42.10 -6.23 10.40
C SER A 990 -42.05 -4.77 9.90
N GLN A 991 -40.89 -4.11 9.94
CA GLN A 991 -40.70 -2.75 9.42
C GLN A 991 -40.10 -2.67 8.00
N GLN A 992 -39.62 -3.78 7.42
CA GLN A 992 -39.16 -3.80 6.03
C GLN A 992 -40.21 -4.43 5.11
N GLY A 993 -40.32 -3.92 3.87
CA GLY A 993 -41.39 -4.31 2.94
C GLY A 993 -41.32 -5.78 2.53
N ARG A 994 -42.49 -6.38 2.28
CA ARG A 994 -42.70 -7.80 1.89
C ARG A 994 -41.54 -8.38 1.05
N MET A 995 -40.63 -9.11 1.68
CA MET A 995 -39.53 -9.78 1.01
C MET A 995 -40.02 -10.93 0.12
N LEU A 996 -39.19 -11.28 -0.86
CA LEU A 996 -39.32 -12.46 -1.72
C LEU A 996 -38.18 -13.44 -1.36
N ASP A 997 -38.44 -14.75 -1.45
CA ASP A 997 -37.38 -15.76 -1.46
C ASP A 997 -36.71 -15.73 -2.85
N ILE A 998 -35.38 -15.73 -2.93
CA ILE A 998 -34.64 -15.55 -4.19
C ILE A 998 -33.48 -16.57 -4.30
N ASP A 999 -33.60 -17.57 -5.20
CA ASP A 999 -32.46 -18.46 -5.56
C ASP A 999 -31.79 -17.93 -6.83
N VAL A 1000 -30.55 -17.46 -6.72
CA VAL A 1000 -29.70 -17.15 -7.88
C VAL A 1000 -28.89 -18.41 -8.20
N PHE A 1001 -28.78 -18.76 -9.48
CA PHE A 1001 -28.11 -20.00 -9.90
C PHE A 1001 -27.29 -19.83 -11.17
N PHE A 1002 -26.24 -20.65 -11.26
CA PHE A 1002 -25.34 -20.70 -12.40
C PHE A 1002 -25.25 -22.12 -12.96
N THR A 1003 -25.20 -22.23 -14.29
CA THR A 1003 -25.13 -23.50 -15.01
C THR A 1003 -23.87 -23.60 -15.84
N ARG A 1004 -23.34 -24.82 -15.99
CA ARG A 1004 -22.33 -25.16 -17.00
C ARG A 1004 -22.75 -26.40 -17.77
N ASN A 1005 -22.70 -26.29 -19.09
CA ASN A 1005 -23.09 -27.31 -20.06
C ASN A 1005 -24.49 -27.93 -19.80
N GLY A 1006 -25.43 -27.13 -19.28
CA GLY A 1006 -26.80 -27.54 -18.97
C GLY A 1006 -27.05 -28.10 -17.55
N VAL A 1007 -26.08 -28.03 -16.65
CA VAL A 1007 -26.19 -28.52 -15.25
C VAL A 1007 -25.98 -27.36 -14.27
N LYS A 1008 -26.81 -27.22 -13.21
CA LYS A 1008 -26.57 -26.24 -12.11
C LYS A 1008 -25.25 -26.61 -11.41
N GLU A 1009 -24.28 -25.72 -11.51
CA GLU A 1009 -22.92 -25.88 -10.97
C GLU A 1009 -22.78 -25.16 -9.62
N GLY A 1010 -23.55 -24.08 -9.41
CA GLY A 1010 -23.61 -23.35 -8.15
C GLY A 1010 -24.87 -22.49 -8.03
N GLY A 1011 -25.04 -21.84 -6.88
CA GLY A 1011 -26.08 -20.85 -6.61
C GLY A 1011 -25.90 -20.18 -5.25
N TRP A 1012 -26.66 -19.13 -4.99
CA TRP A 1012 -26.66 -18.37 -3.74
C TRP A 1012 -28.03 -17.70 -3.49
N ASP A 1013 -28.29 -17.26 -2.26
CA ASP A 1013 -29.51 -16.52 -1.93
C ASP A 1013 -29.39 -15.07 -2.43
N GLY A 1014 -30.37 -14.59 -3.20
CA GLY A 1014 -30.44 -13.19 -3.64
C GLY A 1014 -30.76 -12.19 -2.52
N ASN A 1015 -30.99 -12.68 -1.30
CA ASN A 1015 -31.08 -11.91 -0.07
C ASN A 1015 -29.86 -12.09 0.85
N GLU A 1016 -28.82 -12.83 0.46
CA GLU A 1016 -27.57 -12.99 1.25
C GLU A 1016 -27.08 -11.62 1.74
N GLU A 1017 -26.75 -11.51 3.03
CA GLU A 1017 -26.24 -10.26 3.60
C GLU A 1017 -24.91 -9.89 2.91
N LEU A 1018 -24.96 -8.85 2.08
CA LEU A 1018 -23.76 -8.29 1.49
C LEU A 1018 -22.93 -7.59 2.55
N ASP A 1019 -21.61 -7.52 2.33
CA ASP A 1019 -20.71 -6.87 3.26
C ASP A 1019 -20.83 -5.33 3.25
N VAL A 1020 -20.16 -4.68 4.19
CA VAL A 1020 -20.12 -3.22 4.33
C VAL A 1020 -19.45 -2.51 3.13
N ARG A 1021 -18.83 -3.26 2.20
CA ARG A 1021 -18.13 -2.74 1.01
C ARG A 1021 -18.99 -2.79 -0.25
N SER A 1022 -20.10 -3.51 -0.21
CA SER A 1022 -21.02 -3.72 -1.33
C SER A 1022 -21.98 -2.54 -1.48
N GLU A 1023 -21.70 -1.66 -2.44
CA GLU A 1023 -22.32 -0.33 -2.50
C GLU A 1023 -23.80 -0.36 -2.89
N GLY A 1024 -24.66 -0.04 -1.92
CA GLY A 1024 -26.11 -0.01 -2.06
C GLY A 1024 -26.85 -1.24 -1.53
N GLY A 1025 -26.16 -2.23 -0.95
CA GLY A 1025 -26.79 -3.48 -0.49
C GLY A 1025 -27.48 -4.22 -1.64
N ASN A 1026 -28.45 -5.12 -1.36
CA ASN A 1026 -29.18 -5.84 -2.42
C ASN A 1026 -30.21 -4.98 -3.21
N THR A 1027 -30.25 -3.66 -3.03
CA THR A 1027 -31.28 -2.78 -3.61
C THR A 1027 -31.34 -2.87 -5.14
N GLY A 1028 -32.55 -3.03 -5.67
CA GLY A 1028 -32.86 -3.19 -7.09
C GLY A 1028 -32.83 -4.66 -7.57
N LEU A 1029 -32.28 -5.59 -6.78
CA LEU A 1029 -32.20 -7.01 -7.11
C LEU A 1029 -33.26 -7.86 -6.37
N ARG A 1030 -33.94 -7.30 -5.36
CA ARG A 1030 -34.93 -8.00 -4.50
C ARG A 1030 -36.31 -8.14 -5.15
N GLY A 1031 -36.40 -7.89 -6.45
CA GLY A 1031 -37.63 -7.95 -7.25
C GLY A 1031 -38.41 -6.64 -7.31
N GLU A 1032 -37.84 -5.52 -6.86
CA GLU A 1032 -38.41 -4.17 -6.86
C GLU A 1032 -38.11 -3.34 -8.13
N CYS A 1033 -37.18 -3.79 -8.98
CA CYS A 1033 -36.88 -3.21 -10.29
C CYS A 1033 -37.08 -4.23 -11.43
N ASP A 1034 -37.26 -3.73 -12.66
CA ASP A 1034 -37.26 -4.58 -13.86
C ASP A 1034 -35.82 -5.01 -14.20
N LEU A 1035 -35.57 -6.31 -14.40
CA LEU A 1035 -34.22 -6.85 -14.59
C LEU A 1035 -33.92 -7.26 -16.03
N PHE A 1036 -32.74 -6.87 -16.50
CA PHE A 1036 -32.26 -7.06 -17.87
C PHE A 1036 -30.99 -7.93 -17.87
N PRO A 1037 -30.92 -8.99 -18.71
CA PRO A 1037 -29.67 -9.67 -19.02
C PRO A 1037 -28.58 -8.71 -19.50
N ALA A 1038 -27.35 -8.92 -19.01
CA ALA A 1038 -26.16 -8.19 -19.40
C ALA A 1038 -24.99 -9.16 -19.67
N ILE A 1039 -24.22 -8.85 -20.72
CA ILE A 1039 -23.06 -9.64 -21.16
C ILE A 1039 -21.91 -8.69 -21.47
N ASP A 1040 -20.72 -8.99 -20.99
CA ASP A 1040 -19.51 -8.16 -21.17
C ASP A 1040 -18.35 -8.92 -21.84
N PHE A 1041 -17.33 -8.19 -22.30
CA PHE A 1041 -16.23 -8.66 -23.14
C PHE A 1041 -14.97 -7.74 -23.01
N GLY A 1042 -14.00 -8.14 -22.17
CA GLY A 1042 -12.81 -7.33 -21.82
C GLY A 1042 -11.70 -7.13 -22.90
N TYR A 1043 -10.61 -6.49 -22.45
CA TYR A 1043 -9.55 -5.85 -23.25
C TYR A 1043 -8.47 -6.82 -23.82
N PRO A 1044 -7.84 -6.48 -24.97
CA PRO A 1044 -6.52 -7.01 -25.36
C PRO A 1044 -5.50 -5.90 -25.70
N LEU A 1045 -4.30 -5.94 -25.11
CA LEU A 1045 -3.27 -4.89 -25.25
C LEU A 1045 -2.67 -4.76 -26.68
N MET A 1046 -2.18 -3.55 -26.99
CA MET A 1046 -1.93 -3.04 -28.34
C MET A 1046 -0.52 -3.27 -28.91
N LEU A 1047 -0.42 -3.54 -30.24
CA LEU A 1047 0.41 -2.77 -31.19
C LEU A 1047 0.11 -3.12 -32.68
N GLU A 1048 0.62 -2.31 -33.60
CA GLU A 1048 0.50 -2.35 -35.09
C GLU A 1048 -0.90 -2.15 -35.73
N ASP A 1049 -1.24 -0.88 -36.03
CA ASP A 1049 -2.48 -0.49 -36.73
C ASP A 1049 -2.49 -0.78 -38.24
N HIS A 1050 -3.50 -1.53 -38.71
CA HIS A 1050 -3.72 -1.90 -40.11
C HIS A 1050 -5.17 -1.65 -40.54
N ILE A 1051 -5.41 -1.00 -41.69
CA ILE A 1051 -6.77 -0.71 -42.20
C ILE A 1051 -7.00 -1.32 -43.59
N LEU A 1052 -7.88 -2.32 -43.66
CA LEU A 1052 -8.36 -2.91 -44.92
C LEU A 1052 -9.39 -1.98 -45.60
N ILE A 1053 -9.15 -1.60 -46.86
CA ILE A 1053 -10.13 -0.86 -47.67
C ILE A 1053 -10.78 -1.81 -48.67
N SER A 1054 -11.91 -2.40 -48.27
CA SER A 1054 -12.85 -2.98 -49.24
C SER A 1054 -13.41 -1.89 -50.15
N PRO A 1055 -13.61 -2.14 -51.46
CA PRO A 1055 -14.32 -1.20 -52.32
C PRO A 1055 -15.76 -1.04 -51.83
N PRO A 1056 -16.37 0.15 -51.97
CA PRO A 1056 -17.79 0.30 -51.67
C PRO A 1056 -18.61 -0.62 -52.60
N PRO A 1057 -19.57 -1.40 -52.07
CA PRO A 1057 -20.53 -2.10 -52.92
C PRO A 1057 -21.28 -1.09 -53.78
N THR A 1058 -21.57 -1.44 -55.03
CA THR A 1058 -22.07 -0.51 -56.06
C THR A 1058 -23.51 -0.03 -55.84
N ASP A 1059 -24.25 -0.67 -54.93
CA ASP A 1059 -25.72 -0.67 -54.90
C ASP A 1059 -26.31 -0.37 -53.51
N ILE A 1060 -25.73 0.59 -52.77
CA ILE A 1060 -26.35 1.21 -51.58
C ILE A 1060 -26.10 2.74 -51.59
N PRO A 1061 -26.86 3.57 -50.83
CA PRO A 1061 -27.58 4.69 -51.46
C PRO A 1061 -26.75 5.95 -51.66
N ASP A 1062 -27.36 6.95 -52.32
CA ASP A 1062 -26.90 8.34 -52.34
C ASP A 1062 -26.96 8.96 -50.92
N LEU A 1063 -26.04 8.57 -50.03
CA LEU A 1063 -25.92 9.09 -48.66
C LEU A 1063 -24.86 10.20 -48.56
N CYS A 1064 -25.09 11.18 -47.70
CA CYS A 1064 -24.12 12.22 -47.39
C CYS A 1064 -23.00 11.67 -46.51
N ALA A 1065 -21.73 11.88 -46.88
CA ALA A 1065 -20.60 11.38 -46.07
C ALA A 1065 -20.46 12.08 -44.70
N THR A 1066 -21.03 13.28 -44.55
CA THR A 1066 -20.91 14.09 -43.33
C THR A 1066 -22.04 13.89 -42.32
N CYS A 1067 -23.25 13.60 -42.79
CA CYS A 1067 -24.46 13.53 -41.94
C CYS A 1067 -25.39 12.36 -42.29
N HIS A 1068 -24.97 11.49 -43.21
CA HIS A 1068 -25.65 10.26 -43.63
C HIS A 1068 -27.09 10.39 -44.14
N ALA A 1069 -27.59 11.62 -44.33
CA ALA A 1069 -28.86 11.88 -45.00
C ALA A 1069 -28.86 11.39 -46.46
N SER A 1070 -29.96 10.78 -46.89
CA SER A 1070 -30.18 10.27 -48.24
C SER A 1070 -30.50 11.37 -49.25
N GLY A 1071 -30.30 11.09 -50.55
CA GLY A 1071 -30.45 12.05 -51.64
C GLY A 1071 -29.19 12.88 -51.96
N ALA A 1072 -28.01 12.46 -51.50
CA ALA A 1072 -26.73 13.13 -51.69
C ALA A 1072 -26.20 13.05 -53.14
N LYS A 1073 -26.70 13.95 -53.98
CA LYS A 1073 -26.33 14.06 -55.41
C LYS A 1073 -25.02 14.79 -55.66
N ASN A 1074 -24.57 15.67 -54.75
CA ASN A 1074 -23.39 16.50 -54.97
C ASN A 1074 -22.10 15.72 -54.66
N LYS A 1075 -21.37 15.31 -55.70
CA LYS A 1075 -20.08 14.60 -55.57
C LYS A 1075 -18.93 15.58 -55.34
N CYS A 1076 -17.94 15.18 -54.53
CA CYS A 1076 -16.68 15.89 -54.39
C CYS A 1076 -16.00 16.06 -55.76
N SER A 1077 -15.77 17.30 -56.20
CA SER A 1077 -15.34 17.62 -57.58
C SER A 1077 -13.97 17.05 -57.96
N LYS A 1078 -13.10 16.77 -56.97
CA LYS A 1078 -11.77 16.18 -57.16
C LYS A 1078 -11.79 14.65 -57.24
N CYS A 1079 -12.18 13.96 -56.16
CA CYS A 1079 -12.13 12.49 -56.11
C CYS A 1079 -13.33 11.81 -56.81
N LYS A 1080 -14.49 12.47 -56.87
CA LYS A 1080 -15.79 11.95 -57.33
C LYS A 1080 -16.32 10.71 -56.57
N SER A 1081 -15.54 10.14 -55.64
CA SER A 1081 -15.89 8.98 -54.80
C SER A 1081 -16.84 9.32 -53.66
N ILE A 1082 -16.78 10.54 -53.12
CA ILE A 1082 -17.55 10.99 -51.95
C ILE A 1082 -18.72 11.90 -52.36
N ARG A 1083 -19.83 11.82 -51.63
CA ARG A 1083 -21.11 12.51 -51.89
C ARG A 1083 -21.58 13.33 -50.68
N TYR A 1084 -22.30 14.41 -50.95
CA TYR A 1084 -22.86 15.32 -49.95
C TYR A 1084 -24.30 15.72 -50.30
N CYS A 1085 -25.13 15.94 -49.28
CA CYS A 1085 -26.46 16.53 -49.45
C CYS A 1085 -26.43 18.06 -49.62
N SER A 1086 -25.42 18.74 -49.05
CA SER A 1086 -25.30 20.20 -49.07
C SER A 1086 -23.83 20.67 -49.18
N PRO A 1087 -23.58 21.88 -49.69
CA PRO A 1087 -22.26 22.52 -49.64
C PRO A 1087 -21.72 22.69 -48.21
N THR A 1088 -22.59 22.86 -47.23
CA THR A 1088 -22.22 22.99 -45.81
C THR A 1088 -21.63 21.68 -45.26
N CYS A 1089 -22.28 20.55 -45.55
CA CYS A 1089 -21.74 19.22 -45.24
C CYS A 1089 -20.42 18.97 -45.97
N GLN A 1090 -20.35 19.30 -47.26
CA GLN A 1090 -19.12 19.20 -48.05
C GLN A 1090 -17.98 20.01 -47.43
N LYS A 1091 -18.24 21.25 -46.98
CA LYS A 1091 -17.21 22.09 -46.38
C LYS A 1091 -16.75 21.54 -45.02
N HIS A 1092 -17.68 21.08 -44.18
CA HIS A 1092 -17.34 20.51 -42.88
C HIS A 1092 -16.49 19.23 -43.01
N ASP A 1093 -16.86 18.29 -43.88
CA ASP A 1093 -16.04 17.11 -44.17
C ASP A 1093 -14.70 17.49 -44.83
N TRP A 1094 -14.69 18.45 -45.75
CA TRP A 1094 -13.46 18.94 -46.37
C TRP A 1094 -12.47 19.48 -45.33
N ASP A 1095 -12.91 20.37 -44.44
CA ASP A 1095 -12.02 21.03 -43.48
C ASP A 1095 -11.65 20.14 -42.28
N THR A 1096 -12.43 19.08 -41.99
CA THR A 1096 -12.11 18.09 -40.91
C THR A 1096 -11.26 16.92 -41.39
N ASN A 1097 -11.65 16.22 -42.46
CA ASN A 1097 -11.05 14.94 -42.85
C ASN A 1097 -10.71 14.83 -44.35
N HIS A 1098 -11.69 15.09 -45.23
CA HIS A 1098 -11.59 14.67 -46.62
C HIS A 1098 -10.46 15.35 -47.40
N LYS A 1099 -10.10 16.60 -47.08
CA LYS A 1099 -8.98 17.33 -47.71
C LYS A 1099 -7.64 16.59 -47.65
N LEU A 1100 -7.40 15.79 -46.61
CA LEU A 1100 -6.17 15.00 -46.43
C LEU A 1100 -6.15 13.76 -47.34
N VAL A 1101 -7.30 13.08 -47.51
CA VAL A 1101 -7.42 11.80 -48.22
C VAL A 1101 -7.93 11.92 -49.67
N CYS A 1102 -8.51 13.07 -50.04
CA CYS A 1102 -9.14 13.29 -51.35
C CYS A 1102 -8.22 12.97 -52.54
N LYS A 1103 -6.94 13.34 -52.44
CA LYS A 1103 -5.95 13.10 -53.50
C LYS A 1103 -5.64 11.61 -53.67
N SER A 1104 -5.66 10.83 -52.57
CA SER A 1104 -5.42 9.38 -52.58
C SER A 1104 -6.55 8.63 -53.27
N TYR A 1105 -7.81 9.05 -53.06
CA TYR A 1105 -8.97 8.43 -53.73
C TYR A 1105 -8.95 8.57 -55.26
N VAL A 1106 -8.33 9.61 -55.83
CA VAL A 1106 -8.19 9.77 -57.30
C VAL A 1106 -7.40 8.61 -57.92
N ASN A 1107 -6.34 8.15 -57.23
CA ASN A 1107 -5.46 7.08 -57.71
C ASN A 1107 -6.05 5.67 -57.55
N ALA A 1108 -7.18 5.51 -56.84
CA ALA A 1108 -7.82 4.22 -56.60
C ALA A 1108 -8.58 3.63 -57.82
N THR A 1109 -8.38 4.19 -59.01
CA THR A 1109 -9.20 3.95 -60.21
C THR A 1109 -8.76 2.75 -61.07
N GLN A 1110 -7.52 2.28 -60.97
CA GLN A 1110 -7.09 1.04 -61.66
C GLN A 1110 -7.36 -0.22 -60.80
N LYS A 1111 -8.12 -1.17 -61.36
CA LYS A 1111 -8.55 -2.43 -60.72
C LYS A 1111 -7.39 -3.46 -60.74
N PRO A 1112 -7.18 -4.28 -59.69
CA PRO A 1112 -6.17 -5.35 -59.72
C PRO A 1112 -6.44 -6.39 -60.80
N ILE A 1113 -5.36 -7.04 -61.27
CA ILE A 1113 -5.38 -7.96 -62.42
C ILE A 1113 -5.85 -9.38 -62.02
N HIS A 1114 -5.82 -9.73 -60.73
CA HIS A 1114 -6.15 -11.07 -60.24
C HIS A 1114 -7.21 -11.03 -59.12
N GLU A 1115 -8.11 -12.02 -59.11
CA GLU A 1115 -9.33 -12.00 -58.29
C GLU A 1115 -9.10 -12.28 -56.79
N SER A 1116 -7.99 -12.94 -56.46
CA SER A 1116 -7.48 -13.15 -55.09
C SER A 1116 -6.77 -11.94 -54.49
N LEU A 1117 -6.56 -10.85 -55.26
CA LEU A 1117 -5.85 -9.66 -54.80
C LEU A 1117 -6.80 -8.61 -54.20
N ARG A 1118 -6.37 -7.98 -53.10
CA ARG A 1118 -7.10 -6.91 -52.40
C ARG A 1118 -6.21 -5.69 -52.22
N ARG A 1119 -6.77 -4.49 -52.38
CA ARG A 1119 -6.02 -3.21 -52.24
C ARG A 1119 -6.11 -2.72 -50.80
N VAL A 1120 -5.02 -2.20 -50.26
CA VAL A 1120 -4.89 -1.80 -48.86
C VAL A 1120 -4.19 -0.43 -48.78
N LEU A 1121 -4.53 0.37 -47.77
CA LEU A 1121 -3.89 1.66 -47.50
C LEU A 1121 -3.18 1.56 -46.15
N TYR A 1122 -1.89 1.88 -46.09
CA TYR A 1122 -1.11 1.82 -44.85
C TYR A 1122 -0.32 3.12 -44.62
N PHE A 1123 0.01 3.39 -43.37
CA PHE A 1123 0.71 4.59 -42.92
C PHE A 1123 2.03 4.17 -42.26
N PRO A 1124 3.15 4.09 -43.00
CA PRO A 1124 4.44 3.79 -42.39
C PRO A 1124 4.87 4.93 -41.45
N GLU A 1125 5.32 4.56 -40.25
CA GLU A 1125 5.74 5.43 -39.14
C GLU A 1125 6.56 6.67 -39.55
N LYS A 1126 7.40 6.55 -40.58
CA LYS A 1126 8.33 7.60 -41.04
C LYS A 1126 7.76 8.54 -42.11
N PHE A 1127 6.48 8.44 -42.47
CA PHE A 1127 5.83 9.34 -43.43
C PHE A 1127 4.42 9.76 -42.98
N HIS A 1128 4.20 11.07 -42.82
CA HIS A 1128 2.87 11.66 -42.54
C HIS A 1128 1.90 11.64 -43.75
N LYS A 1129 1.98 10.63 -44.63
CA LYS A 1129 1.13 10.44 -45.82
C LYS A 1129 0.90 8.95 -46.07
N PRO A 1130 -0.34 8.51 -46.31
CA PRO A 1130 -0.64 7.10 -46.57
C PRO A 1130 -0.12 6.63 -47.93
N LEU A 1131 0.20 5.34 -48.01
CA LEU A 1131 0.62 4.62 -49.22
C LEU A 1131 -0.38 3.49 -49.54
N PHE A 1132 -0.60 3.21 -50.84
CA PHE A 1132 -1.38 2.06 -51.29
C PHE A 1132 -0.49 0.84 -51.56
N SER A 1133 -1.01 -0.35 -51.24
CA SER A 1133 -0.41 -1.65 -51.53
C SER A 1133 -1.47 -2.67 -51.96
N VAL A 1134 -1.04 -3.89 -52.32
CA VAL A 1134 -1.90 -5.00 -52.74
C VAL A 1134 -1.48 -6.29 -52.02
N LEU A 1135 -2.45 -7.00 -51.44
CA LEU A 1135 -2.26 -8.27 -50.73
C LEU A 1135 -2.96 -9.42 -51.46
N ALA A 1136 -2.46 -10.65 -51.28
CA ALA A 1136 -3.09 -11.87 -51.76
C ALA A 1136 -3.80 -12.62 -50.62
N PHE A 1137 -4.99 -13.15 -50.89
CA PHE A 1137 -5.75 -14.00 -49.98
C PHE A 1137 -6.00 -15.38 -50.62
N ASP A 1138 -5.86 -16.44 -49.82
CA ASP A 1138 -6.30 -17.80 -50.11
C ASP A 1138 -7.42 -18.16 -49.13
N GLU A 1139 -8.51 -18.74 -49.62
CA GLU A 1139 -9.75 -18.96 -48.85
C GLU A 1139 -9.66 -20.15 -47.86
N LYS A 1140 -8.53 -20.86 -47.81
CA LYS A 1140 -8.35 -22.05 -46.94
C LYS A 1140 -7.22 -21.95 -45.92
N ALA A 1141 -6.52 -20.82 -45.82
CA ALA A 1141 -5.47 -20.58 -44.83
C ALA A 1141 -5.84 -19.44 -43.87
N THR A 1142 -5.44 -19.54 -42.60
CA THR A 1142 -5.69 -18.51 -41.57
C THR A 1142 -4.68 -17.35 -41.59
N THR A 1143 -3.90 -17.19 -42.66
CA THR A 1143 -2.89 -16.13 -42.84
C THR A 1143 -2.94 -15.56 -44.27
N ALA A 1144 -2.49 -14.32 -44.45
CA ALA A 1144 -2.41 -13.64 -45.74
C ALA A 1144 -1.00 -13.07 -45.96
N GLU A 1145 -0.46 -13.15 -47.18
CA GLU A 1145 0.92 -12.73 -47.47
C GLU A 1145 1.01 -11.30 -48.03
N ILE A 1146 1.96 -10.52 -47.51
CA ILE A 1146 2.33 -9.20 -48.05
C ILE A 1146 3.34 -9.37 -49.19
N TYR A 1147 2.91 -9.12 -50.42
CA TYR A 1147 3.74 -9.29 -51.61
C TYR A 1147 4.68 -8.09 -51.87
N GLN A 1148 5.56 -7.80 -50.90
CA GLN A 1148 6.66 -6.83 -51.06
C GLN A 1148 8.00 -7.40 -50.55
N GLY A 1149 8.83 -7.89 -51.48
CA GLY A 1149 10.29 -7.78 -51.35
C GLY A 1149 11.03 -8.44 -50.17
N ARG A 1150 10.86 -9.75 -49.95
CA ARG A 1150 11.80 -10.63 -49.20
C ARG A 1150 11.96 -10.40 -47.67
N THR A 1151 10.87 -10.40 -46.91
CA THR A 1151 10.89 -10.70 -45.46
C THR A 1151 9.62 -11.46 -45.03
N LYS A 1152 9.66 -12.20 -43.91
CA LYS A 1152 8.53 -13.00 -43.38
C LYS A 1152 8.29 -12.75 -41.88
N GLY A 1153 7.03 -12.85 -41.46
CA GLY A 1153 6.53 -12.81 -40.07
C GLY A 1153 5.16 -13.49 -39.97
N TYR A 1154 4.65 -13.74 -38.74
CA TYR A 1154 3.42 -14.50 -38.46
C TYR A 1154 2.56 -13.82 -37.37
N PHE A 1155 1.24 -14.08 -37.32
CA PHE A 1155 0.25 -13.49 -36.39
C PHE A 1155 -0.87 -14.48 -35.99
N GLU A 1156 -1.42 -14.35 -34.77
CA GLU A 1156 -2.66 -14.95 -34.20
C GLU A 1156 -3.07 -14.13 -32.94
N GLN A 1157 -4.29 -14.10 -32.37
CA GLN A 1157 -5.65 -14.55 -32.75
C GLN A 1157 -6.72 -13.63 -32.06
N LEU A 1158 -8.04 -13.89 -32.17
CA LEU A 1158 -9.12 -13.04 -31.61
C LEU A 1158 -10.36 -13.80 -31.07
N CYS A 1159 -11.06 -13.20 -30.09
CA CYS A 1159 -12.31 -13.69 -29.45
C CYS A 1159 -13.44 -14.02 -30.44
N ARG A 1160 -14.29 -15.02 -30.10
CA ARG A 1160 -15.53 -15.38 -30.83
C ARG A 1160 -16.53 -16.06 -29.88
N ILE A 1161 -17.81 -15.68 -29.87
CA ILE A 1161 -18.84 -16.25 -28.96
C ILE A 1161 -20.15 -16.55 -29.74
N TRP A 1162 -21.01 -17.43 -29.19
CA TRP A 1162 -22.42 -17.63 -29.56
C TRP A 1162 -23.31 -17.36 -28.33
N LEU A 1163 -24.52 -16.84 -28.51
CA LEU A 1163 -25.47 -16.58 -27.42
C LEU A 1163 -26.79 -17.31 -27.67
N ARG A 1164 -27.35 -17.90 -26.61
CA ARG A 1164 -28.62 -18.62 -26.62
C ARG A 1164 -29.48 -18.16 -25.44
N ILE A 1165 -30.36 -17.20 -25.69
CA ILE A 1165 -31.38 -16.84 -24.72
C ILE A 1165 -32.55 -17.82 -24.87
N ASP A 1166 -32.49 -18.92 -24.13
CA ASP A 1166 -33.63 -19.78 -23.84
C ASP A 1166 -34.44 -19.15 -22.68
N ILE A 1167 -35.74 -18.94 -22.88
CA ILE A 1167 -36.66 -18.49 -21.82
C ILE A 1167 -37.59 -19.64 -21.45
N SER A 1168 -37.72 -19.91 -20.14
CA SER A 1168 -38.58 -20.93 -19.54
C SER A 1168 -39.58 -20.33 -18.56
#